data_AF-A0A1F9TYL7-F1
#
_entry.id   AF-A0A1F9TYL7-F1
#
_cell.length_a   1.000
_cell.length_b   1.000
_cell.length_c   1.000
_cell.angle_alpha   90.00
_cell.angle_beta   90.00
_cell.angle_gamma   90.00
#
_symmetry.space_group_name_H-M   'P 1'
#
loop_
_entity.id
_entity.type
_entity.pdbx_description
1 polymer ?
#
loop_
_entity_poly.entity_id
_entity_poly.type
_entity_poly.pdbx_seq_one_letter_code
_entity_poly.pdbx_strand_id
1 'polypeptide(L)'
;MKKILLSDCLIGSLLTLLVVGLFYFQAPFCENVEFLLYDLRAKARVQPDPAVRGDEIAIVAIDNDSINKMGRWPWPRSRMARIVDILSRYEPKVIAVNLLFSEPESNQGLEEIRNLQGTYGSLLLDKKIREPKNYSFLTELSSAEVRLDNDSKLSAAIAGSGRVLLAMSFGLGGTPQVPAETAEGEEELLPYALEKSGVAQFDNPNEESLYPAVEASEAGLPIDDFAEGALGAGHVTVLPESDGVIRRELPLVRFYGKVYPSFALQAARAYLGVGLNDMRVSWGGRIQMGKSAVPLDHENRMAISYVGEPGTFPTHSFYDVLNEKDNNPAAFKNKIVLVGFTASGLGSLYVTPVEHNFPGVEVLANSIQNMIRQNFIVRPPWAHLAELGAILFVGLFVAFLLPRFKAGAGLLTSFLLALLLVAPATYVFIKDGFWIKVFYPSLLLTLGYLVIVSKKFFTTEKKKELVEASEIETNKMLGLSFQGQGQLDLAFEKFRKCPVDDSMKDTLYNLGLDFERKRQFNKAAAVYEYIAKTDPKFKDLSARIDTLRKASEGAVFGTALGGGAGKGGTVVVDSSAMKPTLGRYEIVKELGRGAMGVVYLGKDPKINRTVAIKTMMFDDEIDAAALKDLKERFFREAESAGNLSHPNIVKIFDAGEDQDMAYIAMELMEGEDLKKMTEKSSLLPLPTALEYVAKVADALDYAHEQGVFHRDIKPANIMLLKDGSVRVADFGIARIQGSSKTATGTVMGTPSYMSPEQIAGRKVDGRSDLFSLGVTLYELATGEKPFKGGDAIGTLLFQIANDSHPDPRSVRADLPEAVVRVIDKALAKKTEERYQRGGEMARDLRAAAGALGTAAPAGPGSAPQ
;
A
#
# COMPACT_ATOMS: atom_id res chain seq x y z
N MET A 1 -20.81 -19.54 33.93
CA MET A 1 -20.54 -18.10 34.18
C MET A 1 -21.56 -17.26 33.41
N LYS A 2 -22.60 -16.76 34.09
CA LYS A 2 -23.54 -15.75 33.54
C LYS A 2 -23.07 -14.37 33.98
N LYS A 3 -23.17 -13.39 33.09
CA LYS A 3 -22.92 -11.93 33.25
C LYS A 3 -21.48 -11.45 33.00
N ILE A 4 -21.12 -11.21 31.74
CA ILE A 4 -20.69 -9.89 31.21
C ILE A 4 -20.94 -9.88 29.69
N LEU A 5 -22.20 -9.78 29.25
CA LEU A 5 -22.49 -9.31 27.90
C LEU A 5 -22.92 -7.86 28.07
N LEU A 6 -21.97 -6.93 27.92
CA LEU A 6 -22.24 -5.49 27.94
C LEU A 6 -23.38 -5.19 26.95
N SER A 7 -24.36 -4.38 27.36
CA SER A 7 -25.46 -3.95 26.46
C SER A 7 -24.90 -3.31 25.19
N ASP A 8 -25.54 -3.51 24.04
CA ASP A 8 -25.09 -2.92 22.76
C ASP A 8 -24.95 -1.40 22.86
N CYS A 9 -25.86 -0.77 23.60
CA CYS A 9 -25.82 0.66 23.91
C CYS A 9 -24.56 1.05 24.70
N LEU A 10 -24.13 0.21 25.64
CA LEU A 10 -22.96 0.47 26.47
C LEU A 10 -21.67 0.33 25.64
N ILE A 11 -21.61 -0.66 24.75
CA ILE A 11 -20.47 -0.84 23.82
C ILE A 11 -20.36 0.36 22.88
N GLY A 12 -21.46 0.76 22.23
CA GLY A 12 -21.47 1.93 21.36
C GLY A 12 -21.08 3.21 22.08
N SER A 13 -21.55 3.40 23.32
CA SER A 13 -21.19 4.56 24.15
C SER A 13 -19.70 4.56 24.53
N LEU A 14 -19.14 3.41 24.92
CA LEU A 14 -17.73 3.27 25.25
C LEU A 14 -16.82 3.53 24.04
N LEU A 15 -17.17 3.00 22.86
CA LEU A 15 -16.44 3.29 21.62
C LEU A 15 -16.51 4.77 21.25
N THR A 16 -17.68 5.39 21.44
CA THR A 16 -17.84 6.84 21.19
C THR A 16 -16.95 7.64 22.13
N LEU A 17 -16.93 7.33 23.43
CA LEU A 17 -16.07 7.99 24.42
C LEU A 17 -14.58 7.80 24.09
N LEU A 18 -14.18 6.61 23.64
CA LEU A 18 -12.82 6.34 23.19
C LEU A 18 -12.44 7.25 22.02
N VAL A 19 -13.28 7.32 20.98
CA VAL A 19 -12.99 8.15 19.79
C VAL A 19 -13.04 9.65 20.11
N VAL A 20 -13.96 10.10 20.98
CA VAL A 20 -13.96 11.48 21.49
C VAL A 20 -12.66 11.77 22.24
N GLY A 21 -12.15 10.84 23.04
CA GLY A 21 -10.84 10.96 23.67
C GLY A 21 -9.71 11.08 22.65
N LEU A 22 -9.67 10.21 21.65
CA LEU A 22 -8.66 10.27 20.57
C LEU A 22 -8.72 11.59 19.79
N PHE A 23 -9.92 12.14 19.59
CA PHE A 23 -10.16 13.43 18.95
C PHE A 23 -9.65 14.60 19.82
N TYR A 24 -10.00 14.60 21.11
CA TYR A 24 -9.60 15.65 22.04
C TYR A 24 -8.09 15.70 22.26
N PHE A 25 -7.45 14.53 22.39
CA PHE A 25 -6.00 14.43 22.59
C PHE A 25 -5.18 14.43 21.30
N GLN A 26 -5.81 14.56 20.12
CA GLN A 26 -5.15 14.59 18.80
C GLN A 26 -4.11 13.48 18.65
N ALA A 27 -4.53 12.23 18.88
CA ALA A 27 -3.61 11.09 18.89
C ALA A 27 -2.75 11.05 17.60
N PRO A 28 -1.40 11.01 17.68
CA PRO A 28 -0.51 11.22 16.53
C PRO A 28 -0.80 10.30 15.34
N PHE A 29 -1.12 9.03 15.60
CA PHE A 29 -1.49 8.08 14.55
C PHE A 29 -2.76 8.50 13.79
N CYS A 30 -3.77 9.03 14.49
CA CYS A 30 -5.02 9.47 13.86
C CYS A 30 -4.78 10.71 12.98
N GLU A 31 -3.95 11.63 13.46
CA GLU A 31 -3.56 12.83 12.72
C GLU A 31 -2.79 12.48 11.44
N ASN A 32 -1.86 11.53 11.49
CA ASN A 32 -1.14 11.06 10.31
C ASN A 32 -2.08 10.47 9.24
N VAL A 33 -3.12 9.73 9.65
CA VAL A 33 -4.10 9.19 8.69
C VAL A 33 -5.01 10.30 8.15
N GLU A 34 -5.38 11.29 8.95
CA GLU A 34 -6.10 12.47 8.46
C GLU A 34 -5.26 13.30 7.48
N PHE A 35 -3.94 13.39 7.68
CA PHE A 35 -3.03 14.02 6.70
C PHE A 35 -2.98 13.28 5.37
N LEU A 36 -3.08 11.94 5.38
CA LEU A 36 -3.21 11.19 4.13
C LEU A 36 -4.52 11.55 3.39
N LEU A 37 -5.62 11.73 4.13
CA LEU A 37 -6.87 12.20 3.54
C LEU A 37 -6.76 13.66 3.06
N TYR A 38 -6.06 14.51 3.80
CA TYR A 38 -5.75 15.88 3.40
C TYR A 38 -5.02 15.90 2.06
N ASP A 39 -3.97 15.09 1.90
CA ASP A 39 -3.15 15.07 0.67
C ASP A 39 -3.97 14.61 -0.54
N LEU A 40 -4.80 13.57 -0.37
CA LEU A 40 -5.72 13.14 -1.42
C LEU A 40 -6.69 14.25 -1.85
N ARG A 41 -7.22 15.01 -0.90
CA ARG A 41 -8.11 16.14 -1.19
C ARG A 41 -7.35 17.33 -1.79
N ALA A 42 -6.11 17.58 -1.36
CA ALA A 42 -5.25 18.62 -1.89
C ALA A 42 -4.89 18.34 -3.35
N LYS A 43 -4.55 17.09 -3.71
CA LYS A 43 -4.39 16.67 -5.11
C LYS A 43 -5.65 16.90 -5.93
N ALA A 44 -6.82 16.59 -5.38
CA ALA A 44 -8.09 16.81 -6.07
C ALA A 44 -8.50 18.29 -6.17
N ARG A 45 -7.95 19.17 -5.31
CA ARG A 45 -8.17 20.63 -5.33
C ARG A 45 -7.34 21.34 -6.40
N VAL A 46 -6.24 20.74 -6.85
CA VAL A 46 -5.37 21.30 -7.90
C VAL A 46 -6.21 21.70 -9.11
N GLN A 47 -6.13 22.97 -9.50
CA GLN A 47 -6.92 23.51 -10.59
C GLN A 47 -6.10 23.51 -11.89
N PRO A 48 -6.51 22.77 -12.93
CA PRO A 48 -5.72 22.66 -14.15
C PRO A 48 -5.73 23.93 -15.03
N ASP A 49 -6.59 24.91 -14.77
CA ASP A 49 -6.79 26.08 -15.65
C ASP A 49 -5.65 27.12 -15.57
N PRO A 50 -4.92 27.40 -16.68
CA PRO A 50 -3.91 28.44 -16.77
C PRO A 50 -4.35 29.85 -16.34
N ALA A 51 -5.62 30.22 -16.53
CA ALA A 51 -6.13 31.54 -16.14
C ALA A 51 -6.18 31.73 -14.62
N VAL A 52 -6.24 30.63 -13.86
CA VAL A 52 -6.24 30.65 -12.39
C VAL A 52 -4.81 30.62 -11.82
N ARG A 53 -3.82 30.14 -12.61
CA ARG A 53 -2.40 29.99 -12.22
C ARG A 53 -1.68 31.27 -11.84
N GLY A 54 -2.27 32.41 -12.13
CA GLY A 54 -1.76 33.71 -11.74
C GLY A 54 -0.60 34.16 -12.61
N ASP A 55 -0.83 35.24 -13.36
CA ASP A 55 0.20 35.92 -14.13
C ASP A 55 1.04 36.86 -13.24
N GLU A 56 0.79 36.91 -11.93
CA GLU A 56 1.44 37.85 -11.01
C GLU A 56 2.88 37.45 -10.64
N ILE A 57 3.28 36.19 -10.88
CA ILE A 57 4.56 35.63 -10.46
C ILE A 57 5.31 35.09 -11.68
N ALA A 58 6.59 35.45 -11.81
CA ALA A 58 7.52 34.87 -12.78
C ALA A 58 8.77 34.36 -12.05
N ILE A 59 9.30 33.23 -12.48
CA ILE A 59 10.50 32.62 -11.89
C ILE A 59 11.66 32.78 -12.86
N VAL A 60 12.77 33.35 -12.40
CA VAL A 60 14.08 33.30 -13.07
C VAL A 60 14.87 32.17 -12.42
N ALA A 61 14.88 31.04 -13.11
CA ALA A 61 15.40 29.78 -12.60
C ALA A 61 16.90 29.63 -12.86
N ILE A 62 17.66 29.40 -11.79
CA ILE A 62 18.99 28.80 -11.89
C ILE A 62 18.75 27.31 -12.12
N ASP A 63 18.59 26.96 -13.39
CA ASP A 63 18.24 25.63 -13.90
C ASP A 63 19.49 24.86 -14.36
N ASN A 64 19.30 23.57 -14.68
CA ASN A 64 20.38 22.71 -15.16
C ASN A 64 21.00 23.24 -16.46
N ASP A 65 20.21 23.89 -17.33
CA ASP A 65 20.69 24.47 -18.58
C ASP A 65 21.62 25.67 -18.34
N SER A 66 21.27 26.56 -17.41
CA SER A 66 22.13 27.66 -16.98
C SER A 66 23.44 27.15 -16.40
N ILE A 67 23.41 26.12 -15.55
CA ILE A 67 24.62 25.50 -14.99
C ILE A 67 25.49 24.89 -16.10
N ASN A 68 24.89 24.20 -17.07
CA ASN A 68 25.62 23.60 -18.18
C ASN A 68 26.30 24.64 -19.08
N LYS A 69 25.66 25.80 -19.29
CA LYS A 69 26.17 26.87 -20.16
C LYS A 69 27.12 27.84 -19.45
N MET A 70 26.92 28.09 -18.16
CA MET A 70 27.64 29.13 -17.40
C MET A 70 28.74 28.59 -16.50
N GLY A 71 28.80 27.26 -16.33
CA GLY A 71 29.69 26.58 -15.40
C GLY A 71 29.06 26.34 -14.03
N ARG A 72 29.83 25.71 -13.14
CA ARG A 72 29.38 25.34 -11.79
C ARG A 72 29.08 26.58 -10.94
N TRP A 73 28.04 26.47 -10.11
CA TRP A 73 27.72 27.42 -9.05
C TRP A 73 28.72 27.28 -7.88
N PRO A 74 29.05 28.35 -7.12
CA PRO A 74 28.59 29.74 -7.26
C PRO A 74 29.25 30.51 -8.42
N TRP A 75 28.49 31.39 -9.07
CA TRP A 75 29.00 32.31 -10.08
C TRP A 75 29.39 33.67 -9.46
N PRO A 76 30.23 34.49 -10.12
CA PRO A 76 30.56 35.83 -9.65
C PRO A 76 29.33 36.71 -9.45
N ARG A 77 29.25 37.48 -8.34
CA ARG A 77 28.07 38.32 -8.02
C ARG A 77 27.84 39.45 -9.01
N SER A 78 28.83 39.80 -9.83
CA SER A 78 28.63 40.68 -10.98
C SER A 78 27.58 40.18 -11.97
N ARG A 79 27.38 38.85 -12.09
CA ARG A 79 26.30 38.29 -12.91
C ARG A 79 24.92 38.51 -12.25
N MET A 80 24.84 38.39 -10.93
CA MET A 80 23.64 38.71 -10.16
C MET A 80 23.29 40.20 -10.27
N ALA A 81 24.30 41.08 -10.15
CA ALA A 81 24.14 42.52 -10.34
C ALA A 81 23.53 42.83 -11.72
N ARG A 82 24.06 42.19 -12.78
CA ARG A 82 23.53 42.35 -14.13
C ARG A 82 22.09 41.85 -14.28
N ILE A 83 21.72 40.74 -13.63
CA ILE A 83 20.32 40.27 -13.62
C ILE A 83 19.42 41.27 -12.93
N VAL A 84 19.81 41.80 -11.77
CA VAL A 84 19.03 42.83 -11.06
C VAL A 84 18.85 44.06 -11.95
N ASP A 85 19.89 44.52 -12.64
CA ASP A 85 19.81 45.64 -13.58
C ASP A 85 18.85 45.35 -14.75
N ILE A 86 18.96 44.18 -15.39
CA ILE A 86 18.11 43.78 -16.52
C ILE A 86 16.65 43.72 -16.06
N LEU A 87 16.36 43.02 -14.97
CA LEU A 87 15.01 42.87 -14.42
C LEU A 87 14.43 44.23 -14.03
N SER A 88 15.24 45.12 -13.45
CA SER A 88 14.78 46.46 -13.03
C SER A 88 14.28 47.32 -14.20
N ARG A 89 14.85 47.15 -15.40
CA ARG A 89 14.38 47.84 -16.63
C ARG A 89 12.97 47.44 -17.04
N TYR A 90 12.53 46.24 -16.67
CA TYR A 90 11.18 45.74 -16.98
C TYR A 90 10.11 46.19 -16.00
N GLU A 91 10.47 46.98 -14.98
CA GLU A 91 9.54 47.51 -13.97
C GLU A 91 8.73 46.43 -13.22
N PRO A 92 9.37 45.40 -12.65
CA PRO A 92 8.70 44.47 -11.75
C PRO A 92 8.21 45.21 -10.50
N LYS A 93 7.23 44.65 -9.80
CA LYS A 93 6.82 45.16 -8.48
C LYS A 93 7.86 44.81 -7.42
N VAL A 94 8.40 43.60 -7.50
CA VAL A 94 9.36 43.05 -6.54
C VAL A 94 10.33 42.12 -7.29
N ILE A 95 11.62 42.23 -7.00
CA ILE A 95 12.64 41.25 -7.41
C ILE A 95 13.03 40.48 -6.15
N ALA A 96 12.46 39.29 -5.98
CA ALA A 96 12.65 38.47 -4.81
C ALA A 96 13.79 37.47 -5.05
N VAL A 97 14.97 37.75 -4.49
CA VAL A 97 16.17 36.93 -4.66
C VAL A 97 16.24 35.88 -3.54
N ASN A 98 15.85 34.65 -3.88
CA ASN A 98 15.89 33.49 -2.99
C ASN A 98 17.29 32.83 -2.99
N LEU A 99 18.31 33.63 -2.64
CA LEU A 99 19.70 33.21 -2.47
C LEU A 99 20.24 33.81 -1.18
N LEU A 100 20.94 33.02 -0.38
CA LEU A 100 21.56 33.49 0.87
C LEU A 100 22.92 34.13 0.55
N PHE A 101 23.03 35.42 0.85
CA PHE A 101 24.27 36.19 0.71
C PHE A 101 24.85 36.54 2.08
N SER A 102 25.13 35.50 2.89
CA SER A 102 25.50 35.69 4.30
C SER A 102 26.96 36.05 4.54
N GLU A 103 27.80 35.90 3.52
CA GLU A 103 29.25 36.16 3.59
C GLU A 103 29.67 37.01 2.38
N PRO A 104 30.77 37.78 2.45
CA PRO A 104 31.35 38.44 1.28
C PRO A 104 31.85 37.45 0.20
N GLU A 105 31.93 37.87 -1.06
CA GLU A 105 32.50 37.04 -2.14
C GLU A 105 34.02 36.94 -2.00
N SER A 106 34.55 35.72 -1.92
CA SER A 106 36.01 35.50 -1.98
C SER A 106 36.51 35.68 -3.43
N ASN A 107 37.32 36.72 -3.64
CA ASN A 107 37.96 37.00 -4.92
C ASN A 107 39.47 37.21 -4.70
N GLN A 108 40.25 36.17 -5.01
CA GLN A 108 41.72 36.20 -4.90
C GLN A 108 42.34 37.36 -5.68
N GLY A 109 41.80 37.70 -6.86
CA GLY A 109 42.30 38.83 -7.64
C GLY A 109 42.09 40.17 -6.94
N LEU A 110 40.97 40.34 -6.23
CA LEU A 110 40.69 41.55 -5.45
C LEU A 110 41.63 41.66 -4.24
N GLU A 111 41.87 40.55 -3.54
CA GLU A 111 42.84 40.49 -2.43
C GLU A 111 44.25 40.87 -2.87
N GLU A 112 44.72 40.30 -3.99
CA GLU A 112 46.04 40.62 -4.55
C GLU A 112 46.16 42.10 -4.97
N ILE A 113 45.10 42.66 -5.57
CA ILE A 113 45.09 44.10 -5.93
C ILE A 113 45.13 44.97 -4.67
N ARG A 114 44.37 44.65 -3.62
CA ARG A 114 44.40 45.37 -2.34
C ARG A 114 45.78 45.29 -1.67
N ASN A 115 46.42 44.11 -1.71
CA ASN A 115 47.78 43.92 -1.21
C ASN A 115 48.82 44.74 -1.98
N LEU A 116 48.72 44.74 -3.32
CA LEU A 116 49.58 45.56 -4.18
C LEU A 116 49.36 47.06 -3.93
N GLN A 117 48.12 47.49 -3.76
CA GLN A 117 47.77 48.88 -3.45
C GLN A 117 48.34 49.33 -2.10
N GLY A 118 48.22 48.49 -1.05
CA GLY A 118 48.82 48.75 0.26
C GLY A 118 50.36 48.78 0.23
N THR A 119 50.98 47.80 -0.43
CA THR A 119 52.44 47.74 -0.58
C THR A 119 52.97 48.93 -1.38
N TYR A 120 52.36 49.25 -2.51
CA TYR A 120 52.76 50.40 -3.33
C TYR A 120 52.53 51.73 -2.62
N GLY A 121 51.40 51.87 -1.91
CA GLY A 121 51.08 53.05 -1.10
C GLY A 121 52.08 53.27 0.04
N SER A 122 52.47 52.21 0.77
CA SER A 122 53.49 52.30 1.82
C SER A 122 54.87 52.68 1.25
N LEU A 123 55.27 52.13 0.10
CA LEU A 123 56.53 52.49 -0.57
C LEU A 123 56.57 53.95 -1.02
N LEU A 124 55.43 54.51 -1.45
CA LEU A 124 55.30 55.93 -1.78
C LEU A 124 55.39 56.82 -0.53
N LEU A 125 54.70 56.45 0.56
CA LEU A 125 54.73 57.17 1.84
C LEU A 125 56.14 57.19 2.44
N ASP A 126 56.85 56.06 2.37
CA ASP A 126 58.25 55.91 2.77
C ASP A 126 59.25 56.61 1.83
N LYS A 127 58.77 57.21 0.73
CA LYS A 127 59.57 57.84 -0.33
C LYS A 127 60.60 56.90 -0.98
N LYS A 128 60.38 55.58 -0.92
CA LYS A 128 61.22 54.56 -1.57
C LYS A 128 61.03 54.52 -3.08
N ILE A 129 59.87 54.98 -3.57
CA ILE A 129 59.53 55.12 -4.99
C ILE A 129 58.88 56.49 -5.26
N ARG A 130 58.80 56.91 -6.54
CA ARG A 130 58.11 58.15 -6.97
C ARG A 130 57.23 57.87 -8.18
N GLU A 131 56.01 58.41 -8.18
CA GLU A 131 55.11 58.31 -9.34
C GLU A 131 55.47 59.31 -10.46
N PRO A 132 55.35 58.92 -11.74
CA PRO A 132 55.48 59.84 -12.87
C PRO A 132 54.35 60.90 -12.88
N LYS A 133 54.67 62.14 -13.27
CA LYS A 133 53.67 63.24 -13.28
C LYS A 133 52.44 62.99 -14.17
N ASN A 134 52.55 62.13 -15.18
CA ASN A 134 51.51 61.90 -16.20
C ASN A 134 50.77 60.57 -16.04
N TYR A 135 51.07 59.79 -14.99
CA TYR A 135 50.47 58.48 -14.77
C TYR A 135 50.44 58.14 -13.28
N SER A 136 49.26 57.81 -12.77
CA SER A 136 49.11 57.32 -11.40
C SER A 136 48.82 55.83 -11.44
N PHE A 137 49.76 55.03 -10.93
CA PHE A 137 49.62 53.59 -10.83
C PHE A 137 48.60 53.23 -9.76
N LEU A 138 48.54 54.01 -8.68
CA LEU A 138 47.48 53.88 -7.67
C LEU A 138 46.09 54.04 -8.29
N THR A 139 45.90 54.98 -9.24
CA THR A 139 44.60 55.17 -9.90
C THR A 139 44.20 53.95 -10.75
N GLU A 140 45.15 53.31 -11.44
CA GLU A 140 44.87 52.08 -12.20
C GLU A 140 44.57 50.89 -11.26
N LEU A 141 45.29 50.77 -10.14
CA LEU A 141 45.01 49.75 -9.12
C LEU A 141 43.61 49.95 -8.51
N SER A 142 43.24 51.17 -8.15
CA SER A 142 41.89 51.48 -7.66
C SER A 142 40.81 51.22 -8.73
N SER A 143 41.12 51.48 -10.00
CA SER A 143 40.21 51.13 -11.11
C SER A 143 40.07 49.62 -11.29
N ALA A 144 41.15 48.85 -11.07
CA ALA A 144 41.12 47.40 -11.07
C ALA A 144 40.33 46.84 -9.86
N GLU A 145 40.49 47.45 -8.69
CA GLU A 145 39.74 47.12 -7.47
C GLU A 145 38.23 47.22 -7.75
N VAL A 146 37.75 48.36 -8.26
CA VAL A 146 36.33 48.57 -8.62
C VAL A 146 35.85 47.56 -9.68
N ARG A 147 36.70 47.16 -10.63
CA ARG A 147 36.35 46.14 -11.64
C ARG A 147 36.28 44.73 -11.07
N LEU A 148 36.94 44.43 -9.96
CA LEU A 148 36.98 43.10 -9.35
C LEU A 148 36.03 42.96 -8.16
N ASP A 149 35.65 44.08 -7.55
CA ASP A 149 34.70 44.12 -6.44
C ASP A 149 33.27 43.84 -6.94
N ASN A 150 32.91 42.56 -6.92
CA ASN A 150 31.60 42.08 -7.35
C ASN A 150 30.50 42.36 -6.32
N ASP A 151 30.87 42.47 -5.03
CA ASP A 151 29.93 42.80 -3.95
C ASP A 151 29.46 44.24 -4.08
N SER A 152 30.39 45.18 -4.24
CA SER A 152 30.04 46.60 -4.47
C SER A 152 29.14 46.78 -5.69
N LYS A 153 29.35 46.01 -6.78
CA LYS A 153 28.47 46.04 -7.96
C LYS A 153 27.07 45.52 -7.66
N LEU A 154 26.95 44.43 -6.90
CA LEU A 154 25.66 43.87 -6.53
C LEU A 154 24.92 44.80 -5.56
N SER A 155 25.60 45.34 -4.54
CA SER A 155 25.04 46.35 -3.63
C SER A 155 24.50 47.56 -4.40
N ALA A 156 25.27 48.10 -5.35
CA ALA A 156 24.84 49.21 -6.19
C ALA A 156 23.62 48.86 -7.06
N ALA A 157 23.56 47.66 -7.64
CA ALA A 157 22.41 47.21 -8.42
C ALA A 157 21.14 47.02 -7.55
N ILE A 158 21.30 46.49 -6.33
CA ILE A 158 20.22 46.32 -5.35
C ILE A 158 19.66 47.70 -4.95
N ALA A 159 20.53 48.61 -4.53
CA ALA A 159 20.14 49.96 -4.13
C ALA A 159 19.52 50.76 -5.29
N GLY A 160 20.10 50.63 -6.50
CA GLY A 160 19.59 51.30 -7.71
C GLY A 160 18.22 50.80 -8.16
N SER A 161 17.89 49.53 -7.88
CA SER A 161 16.58 48.94 -8.17
C SER A 161 15.50 49.43 -7.20
N GLY A 162 15.83 49.50 -5.90
CA GLY A 162 14.88 49.82 -4.82
C GLY A 162 13.72 48.83 -4.65
N ARG A 163 13.76 47.68 -5.36
CA ARG A 163 12.69 46.67 -5.43
C ARG A 163 13.14 45.28 -5.05
N VAL A 164 14.40 45.12 -4.62
CA VAL A 164 14.98 43.82 -4.32
C VAL A 164 14.63 43.39 -2.91
N LEU A 165 14.09 42.18 -2.77
CA LEU A 165 13.89 41.50 -1.50
C LEU A 165 14.93 40.39 -1.35
N LEU A 166 15.59 40.34 -0.20
CA LEU A 166 16.65 39.35 0.09
C LEU A 166 16.16 38.23 1.00
N ALA A 167 16.72 37.03 0.81
CA ALA A 167 16.47 35.90 1.69
C ALA A 167 17.35 35.98 2.93
N MET A 168 16.78 35.62 4.08
CA MET A 168 17.50 35.26 5.30
C MET A 168 17.08 33.85 5.74
N SER A 169 17.86 33.18 6.56
CA SER A 169 17.51 31.87 7.12
C SER A 169 17.55 31.91 8.64
N PHE A 170 16.57 31.30 9.29
CA PHE A 170 16.62 31.03 10.72
C PHE A 170 16.77 29.54 10.98
N GLY A 171 17.71 29.18 11.86
CA GLY A 171 17.82 27.84 12.40
C GLY A 171 16.80 27.65 13.53
N LEU A 172 16.11 26.51 13.50
CA LEU A 172 15.10 26.14 14.49
C LEU A 172 15.65 25.07 15.43
N GLY A 173 15.44 25.26 16.73
CA GLY A 173 15.90 24.32 17.77
C GLY A 173 17.32 24.62 18.28
N GLY A 174 17.56 24.27 19.55
CA GLY A 174 18.77 24.65 20.29
C GLY A 174 18.50 25.76 21.30
N THR A 175 19.45 25.99 22.22
CA THR A 175 19.42 27.17 23.08
C THR A 175 19.67 28.40 22.21
N PRO A 176 18.86 29.48 22.33
CA PRO A 176 19.13 30.73 21.64
C PRO A 176 20.60 31.12 21.84
N GLN A 177 21.34 31.31 20.76
CA GLN A 177 22.67 31.90 20.88
C GLN A 177 22.45 33.37 21.24
N VAL A 178 22.39 33.69 22.52
CA VAL A 178 22.40 35.07 22.99
C VAL A 178 23.78 35.62 22.63
N PRO A 179 23.91 36.77 21.93
CA PRO A 179 25.18 37.46 21.81
C PRO A 179 25.68 37.66 23.23
N ALA A 180 26.96 37.39 23.48
CA ALA A 180 27.52 37.57 24.81
C ALA A 180 27.09 38.95 25.33
N GLU A 181 26.41 39.00 26.49
CA GLU A 181 26.15 40.26 27.18
C GLU A 181 27.52 40.96 27.31
N THR A 182 27.76 41.98 26.49
CA THR A 182 28.83 42.91 26.74
C THR A 182 28.46 43.62 28.03
N ALA A 183 29.24 43.35 29.06
CA ALA A 183 29.28 44.22 30.22
C ALA A 183 29.43 45.65 29.70
N GLU A 184 28.52 46.54 30.13
CA GLU A 184 28.45 47.97 29.78
C GLU A 184 27.56 48.34 28.57
N GLY A 185 26.23 48.33 28.78
CA GLY A 185 25.34 49.46 28.44
C GLY A 185 25.24 50.01 27.00
N GLU A 186 25.90 49.44 26.00
CA GLU A 186 25.76 49.81 24.60
C GLU A 186 24.68 48.94 23.93
N GLU A 187 23.59 49.55 23.45
CA GLU A 187 22.65 48.87 22.56
C GLU A 187 23.41 48.48 21.28
N GLU A 188 23.74 47.20 21.12
CA GLU A 188 24.35 46.69 19.89
C GLU A 188 23.41 46.99 18.71
N LEU A 189 23.91 47.78 17.75
CA LEU A 189 23.18 48.11 16.52
C LEU A 189 22.79 46.80 15.83
N LEU A 190 21.49 46.56 15.70
CA LEU A 190 20.99 45.39 14.99
C LEU A 190 21.47 45.45 13.53
N PRO A 191 21.91 44.33 12.93
CA PRO A 191 22.19 44.27 11.50
C PRO A 191 21.01 44.81 10.68
N TYR A 192 21.30 45.49 9.57
CA TYR A 192 20.29 46.21 8.77
C TYR A 192 19.14 45.30 8.31
N ALA A 193 19.47 44.04 8.02
CA ALA A 193 18.49 43.03 7.60
C ALA A 193 17.40 42.80 8.65
N LEU A 194 17.78 42.77 9.94
CA LEU A 194 16.85 42.62 11.05
C LEU A 194 16.11 43.93 11.33
N GLU A 195 16.82 45.06 11.35
CA GLU A 195 16.20 46.36 11.62
C GLU A 195 15.07 46.67 10.62
N LYS A 196 15.30 46.46 9.32
CA LYS A 196 14.34 46.80 8.26
C LYS A 196 13.19 45.82 8.09
N SER A 197 13.26 44.63 8.68
CA SER A 197 12.35 43.53 8.33
C SER A 197 11.41 43.11 9.46
N GLY A 198 11.63 43.59 10.70
CA GLY A 198 10.80 43.22 11.85
C GLY A 198 9.36 43.78 11.78
N VAL A 199 8.39 43.01 12.27
CA VAL A 199 7.00 43.45 12.45
C VAL A 199 6.82 44.06 13.84
N ALA A 200 6.15 45.22 13.91
CA ALA A 200 5.96 45.97 15.15
C ALA A 200 4.51 46.03 15.65
N GLN A 201 3.50 45.66 14.84
CA GLN A 201 2.09 45.80 15.21
C GLN A 201 1.38 44.45 15.39
N PHE A 202 0.89 44.25 16.62
CA PHE A 202 0.11 43.08 17.03
C PHE A 202 -1.23 43.56 17.61
N ASP A 203 -2.33 42.92 17.20
CA ASP A 203 -3.67 43.31 17.68
C ASP A 203 -3.82 43.09 19.19
N ASN A 204 -3.27 41.97 19.71
CA ASN A 204 -3.23 41.67 21.14
C ASN A 204 -1.95 40.91 21.50
N PRO A 205 -0.91 41.58 22.04
CA PRO A 205 0.34 40.94 22.42
C PRO A 205 0.19 39.82 23.47
N ASN A 206 -0.84 39.89 24.32
CA ASN A 206 -1.03 38.92 25.41
C ASN A 206 -1.48 37.53 24.92
N GLU A 207 -2.09 37.45 23.73
CA GLU A 207 -2.53 36.20 23.10
C GLU A 207 -1.36 35.32 22.65
N GLU A 208 -0.15 35.87 22.57
CA GLU A 208 1.04 35.09 22.23
C GLU A 208 1.30 33.94 23.23
N SER A 209 0.97 34.14 24.50
CA SER A 209 1.10 33.08 25.51
C SER A 209 0.20 31.86 25.24
N LEU A 210 -0.92 32.07 24.52
CA LEU A 210 -1.85 31.01 24.10
C LEU A 210 -1.45 30.39 22.76
N TYR A 211 -0.80 31.18 21.89
CA TYR A 211 -0.39 30.79 20.54
C TYR A 211 1.07 31.22 20.31
N PRO A 212 2.05 30.48 20.86
CA PRO A 212 3.44 30.89 20.83
C PRO A 212 3.98 30.92 19.39
N ALA A 213 4.78 31.95 19.10
CA ALA A 213 5.56 31.99 17.86
C ALA A 213 6.68 30.96 17.89
N VAL A 214 7.06 30.45 16.71
CA VAL A 214 8.24 29.59 16.59
C VAL A 214 9.49 30.43 16.82
N GLU A 215 10.32 30.03 17.79
CA GLU A 215 11.54 30.73 18.17
C GLU A 215 12.75 30.17 17.43
N ALA A 216 13.54 31.08 16.85
CA ALA A 216 14.78 30.77 16.17
C ALA A 216 15.98 30.83 17.13
N SER A 217 16.94 29.95 16.92
CA SER A 217 18.18 29.88 17.73
C SER A 217 19.36 30.58 17.07
N GLU A 218 19.38 30.66 15.75
CA GLU A 218 20.44 31.25 14.93
C GLU A 218 19.85 31.91 13.67
N ALA A 219 20.61 32.83 13.07
CA ALA A 219 20.22 33.55 11.86
C ALA A 219 21.36 33.63 10.85
N GLY A 220 21.08 33.25 9.61
CA GLY A 220 21.90 33.55 8.43
C GLY A 220 21.32 34.77 7.73
N LEU A 221 21.94 35.93 7.96
CA LEU A 221 21.49 37.23 7.45
C LEU A 221 22.26 37.61 6.19
N PRO A 222 21.64 38.31 5.22
CA PRO A 222 22.39 38.90 4.12
C PRO A 222 23.40 39.93 4.65
N ILE A 223 24.53 40.10 3.97
CA ILE A 223 25.51 41.13 4.34
C ILE A 223 24.87 42.51 4.39
N ASP A 224 25.34 43.35 5.32
CA ASP A 224 24.73 44.65 5.62
C ASP A 224 24.70 45.57 4.39
N ASP A 225 25.77 45.59 3.58
CA ASP A 225 25.84 46.36 2.33
C ASP A 225 24.71 46.02 1.33
N PHE A 226 24.19 44.80 1.37
CA PHE A 226 23.06 44.39 0.53
C PHE A 226 21.74 44.71 1.22
N ALA A 227 21.64 44.46 2.53
CA ALA A 227 20.45 44.73 3.31
C ALA A 227 20.10 46.23 3.37
N GLU A 228 21.10 47.10 3.40
CA GLU A 228 20.93 48.56 3.39
C GLU A 228 20.26 49.03 2.09
N GLY A 229 20.69 48.52 0.93
CA GLY A 229 20.10 48.89 -0.37
C GLY A 229 18.77 48.19 -0.69
N ALA A 230 18.44 47.10 0.01
CA ALA A 230 17.27 46.28 -0.29
C ALA A 230 15.95 46.90 0.20
N LEU A 231 14.85 46.47 -0.43
CA LEU A 231 13.48 46.77 0.00
C LEU A 231 13.17 46.16 1.39
N GLY A 232 13.88 45.08 1.73
CA GLY A 232 13.79 44.36 2.99
C GLY A 232 14.35 42.96 2.83
N ALA A 233 14.23 42.17 3.90
CA ALA A 233 14.56 40.76 3.88
C ALA A 233 13.44 39.93 4.51
N GLY A 234 13.34 38.66 4.14
CA GLY A 234 12.36 37.73 4.71
C GLY A 234 12.93 36.34 4.83
N HIS A 235 12.47 35.59 5.83
CA HIS A 235 13.06 34.28 6.11
C HIS A 235 12.55 33.18 5.19
N VAL A 236 13.43 32.28 4.77
CA VAL A 236 13.09 31.11 3.93
C VAL A 236 12.99 29.81 4.73
N THR A 237 12.98 29.90 6.06
CA THR A 237 12.87 28.76 6.96
C THR A 237 11.60 27.96 6.70
N VAL A 238 11.77 26.66 6.46
CA VAL A 238 10.69 25.69 6.24
C VAL A 238 10.62 24.75 7.43
N LEU A 239 9.41 24.49 7.93
CA LEU A 239 9.16 23.55 9.02
C LEU A 239 8.25 22.42 8.51
N PRO A 240 8.81 21.24 8.17
CA PRO A 240 8.02 20.10 7.70
C PRO A 240 7.09 19.57 8.79
N GLU A 241 6.00 18.91 8.37
CA GLU A 241 5.17 18.12 9.28
C GLU A 241 5.93 16.88 9.76
N SER A 242 5.38 16.13 10.73
CA SER A 242 6.05 14.96 11.32
C SER A 242 6.39 13.84 10.33
N ASP A 243 5.75 13.82 9.17
CA ASP A 243 6.01 12.89 8.07
C ASP A 243 6.94 13.45 6.99
N GLY A 244 7.50 14.65 7.19
CA GLY A 244 8.41 15.31 6.26
C GLY A 244 7.74 16.11 5.14
N VAL A 245 6.41 16.10 5.04
CA VAL A 245 5.68 16.76 3.96
C VAL A 245 5.44 18.23 4.28
N ILE A 246 5.64 19.11 3.28
CA ILE A 246 5.41 20.55 3.41
C ILE A 246 3.95 20.86 3.09
N ARG A 247 3.11 20.91 4.12
CA ARG A 247 1.68 21.28 4.00
C ARG A 247 1.40 22.73 4.35
N ARG A 248 2.26 23.32 5.18
CA ARG A 248 2.09 24.66 5.75
C ARG A 248 3.38 25.44 5.64
N GLU A 249 3.23 26.73 5.45
CA GLU A 249 4.27 27.72 5.58
C GLU A 249 4.30 28.25 7.02
N LEU A 250 5.46 28.71 7.46
CA LEU A 250 5.65 29.48 8.68
C LEU A 250 5.79 30.97 8.31
N PRO A 251 4.73 31.80 8.39
CA PRO A 251 4.79 33.18 7.94
C PRO A 251 5.55 34.11 8.89
N LEU A 252 5.76 33.69 10.15
CA LEU A 252 6.34 34.49 11.22
C LEU A 252 7.32 33.64 12.05
N VAL A 253 8.51 34.17 12.31
CA VAL A 253 9.51 33.59 13.21
C VAL A 253 9.93 34.62 14.25
N ARG A 254 10.09 34.20 15.50
CA ARG A 254 10.62 35.03 16.57
C ARG A 254 12.13 34.89 16.67
N PHE A 255 12.83 36.00 16.73
CA PHE A 255 14.27 36.06 16.96
C PHE A 255 14.61 37.33 17.75
N TYR A 256 15.38 37.21 18.85
CA TYR A 256 15.69 38.34 19.75
C TYR A 256 14.50 39.21 20.16
N GLY A 257 13.39 38.59 20.58
CA GLY A 257 12.20 39.31 21.06
C GLY A 257 11.40 40.04 19.97
N LYS A 258 11.87 40.06 18.73
CA LYS A 258 11.15 40.61 17.56
C LYS A 258 10.63 39.48 16.67
N VAL A 259 9.61 39.79 15.87
CA VAL A 259 9.00 38.84 14.93
C VAL A 259 9.37 39.25 13.51
N TYR A 260 9.85 38.29 12.74
CA TYR A 260 10.29 38.47 11.37
C TYR A 260 9.36 37.71 10.42
N PRO A 261 8.90 38.34 9.34
CA PRO A 261 8.03 37.73 8.36
C PRO A 261 8.81 36.81 7.41
N SER A 262 8.11 35.83 6.86
CA SER A 262 8.64 34.96 5.83
C SER A 262 8.96 35.73 4.55
N PHE A 263 9.83 35.15 3.73
CA PHE A 263 10.17 35.67 2.42
C PHE A 263 8.95 35.79 1.50
N ALA A 264 8.05 34.81 1.54
CA ALA A 264 6.81 34.86 0.78
C ALA A 264 5.85 35.94 1.29
N LEU A 265 5.72 36.11 2.62
CA LEU A 265 4.90 37.18 3.21
C LEU A 265 5.41 38.56 2.84
N GLN A 266 6.73 38.78 2.88
CA GLN A 266 7.37 40.02 2.43
C GLN A 266 7.16 40.30 0.95
N ALA A 267 7.30 39.29 0.09
CA ALA A 267 7.08 39.43 -1.35
C ALA A 267 5.62 39.79 -1.67
N ALA A 268 4.66 39.11 -1.03
CA ALA A 268 3.23 39.40 -1.18
C ALA A 268 2.87 40.79 -0.66
N ARG A 269 3.38 41.18 0.52
CA ARG A 269 3.23 42.52 1.10
C ARG A 269 3.72 43.60 0.13
N ALA A 270 4.95 43.47 -0.34
CA ALA A 270 5.59 44.43 -1.24
C ALA A 270 4.83 44.55 -2.57
N TYR A 271 4.35 43.44 -3.12
CA TYR A 271 3.52 43.43 -4.31
C TYR A 271 2.19 44.19 -4.13
N LEU A 272 1.54 43.99 -2.98
CA LEU A 272 0.30 44.68 -2.61
C LEU A 272 0.51 46.17 -2.24
N GLY A 273 1.76 46.63 -2.15
CA GLY A 273 2.11 48.00 -1.79
C GLY A 273 1.81 48.33 -0.32
N VAL A 274 1.83 47.33 0.56
CA VAL A 274 1.54 47.47 2.00
C VAL A 274 2.85 47.73 2.75
N GLY A 275 2.92 48.73 3.63
CA GLY A 275 4.10 48.96 4.48
C GLY A 275 4.21 47.89 5.58
N LEU A 276 5.42 47.68 6.13
CA LEU A 276 5.59 46.73 7.26
C LEU A 276 4.76 47.14 8.49
N ASN A 277 4.67 48.44 8.77
CA ASN A 277 3.87 48.98 9.86
C ASN A 277 2.36 48.96 9.60
N ASP A 278 1.93 48.66 8.36
CA ASP A 278 0.51 48.53 8.03
C ASP A 278 0.00 47.09 8.16
N MET A 279 0.91 46.15 8.44
CA MET A 279 0.56 44.76 8.73
C MET A 279 0.08 44.63 10.17
N ARG A 280 -1.06 43.98 10.37
CA ARG A 280 -1.56 43.65 11.71
C ARG A 280 -1.59 42.15 11.90
N VAL A 281 -0.93 41.69 12.96
CA VAL A 281 -0.86 40.27 13.30
C VAL A 281 -1.79 39.96 14.47
N SER A 282 -2.69 38.99 14.26
CA SER A 282 -3.49 38.35 15.30
C SER A 282 -3.02 36.90 15.47
N TRP A 283 -2.44 36.60 16.63
CA TRP A 283 -1.93 35.28 16.98
C TRP A 283 -3.03 34.22 16.93
N GLY A 284 -2.76 33.06 16.32
CA GLY A 284 -3.74 31.99 16.13
C GLY A 284 -4.94 32.36 15.25
N GLY A 285 -4.87 33.50 14.54
CA GLY A 285 -5.99 34.08 13.80
C GLY A 285 -5.64 34.39 12.36
N ARG A 286 -5.10 35.59 12.12
CA ARG A 286 -4.79 36.07 10.76
C ARG A 286 -3.75 37.19 10.75
N ILE A 287 -3.09 37.34 9.62
CA ILE A 287 -2.24 38.50 9.30
C ILE A 287 -2.99 39.37 8.28
N GLN A 288 -3.37 40.57 8.69
CA GLN A 288 -4.03 41.55 7.83
C GLN A 288 -2.98 42.38 7.09
N MET A 289 -3.06 42.40 5.76
CA MET A 289 -2.21 43.20 4.86
C MET A 289 -3.10 43.98 3.88
N GLY A 290 -3.50 45.19 4.26
CA GLY A 290 -4.45 45.97 3.48
C GLY A 290 -5.80 45.25 3.35
N LYS A 291 -6.18 44.85 2.14
CA LYS A 291 -7.42 44.06 1.89
C LYS A 291 -7.22 42.55 1.97
N SER A 292 -5.97 42.08 1.98
CA SER A 292 -5.62 40.66 2.07
C SER A 292 -5.58 40.24 3.54
N ALA A 293 -6.14 39.07 3.85
CA ALA A 293 -6.10 38.47 5.18
C ALA A 293 -5.53 37.05 5.08
N VAL A 294 -4.33 36.84 5.60
CA VAL A 294 -3.67 35.53 5.61
C VAL A 294 -4.11 34.75 6.85
N PRO A 295 -4.87 33.65 6.70
CA PRO A 295 -5.33 32.87 7.84
C PRO A 295 -4.17 32.10 8.48
N LEU A 296 -4.17 32.06 9.80
CA LEU A 296 -3.21 31.30 10.60
C LEU A 296 -3.93 30.20 11.37
N ASP A 297 -3.25 29.08 11.58
CA ASP A 297 -3.67 28.06 12.54
C ASP A 297 -3.17 28.39 13.96
N HIS A 298 -3.48 27.52 14.92
CA HIS A 298 -3.08 27.68 16.32
C HIS A 298 -1.56 27.63 16.55
N GLU A 299 -0.78 27.16 15.57
CA GLU A 299 0.69 27.17 15.61
C GLU A 299 1.26 28.35 14.81
N ASN A 300 0.42 29.33 14.45
CA ASN A 300 0.76 30.49 13.63
C ASN A 300 1.30 30.11 12.24
N ARG A 301 0.86 28.98 11.68
CA ARG A 301 1.22 28.53 10.33
C ARG A 301 0.08 28.74 9.34
N MET A 302 0.43 28.88 8.07
CA MET A 302 -0.53 29.03 6.97
C MET A 302 -0.52 27.77 6.10
N ALA A 303 -1.65 27.10 5.91
CA ALA A 303 -1.71 25.97 4.99
C ALA A 303 -1.57 26.40 3.53
N ILE A 304 -0.76 25.67 2.77
CA ILE A 304 -0.44 25.96 1.37
C ILE A 304 -1.42 25.21 0.47
N SER A 305 -2.17 25.96 -0.34
CA SER A 305 -2.98 25.45 -1.44
C SER A 305 -2.13 25.42 -2.70
N TYR A 306 -1.55 24.27 -3.00
CA TYR A 306 -0.77 24.05 -4.22
C TYR A 306 -1.63 24.14 -5.48
N VAL A 307 -1.17 24.93 -6.45
CA VAL A 307 -1.92 25.25 -7.68
C VAL A 307 -1.68 24.24 -8.80
N GLY A 308 -0.57 23.49 -8.75
CA GLY A 308 -0.23 22.48 -9.74
C GLY A 308 1.04 21.70 -9.44
N GLU A 309 1.46 20.89 -10.41
CA GLU A 309 2.74 20.15 -10.42
C GLU A 309 3.92 21.12 -10.66
N PRO A 310 5.18 20.70 -10.43
CA PRO A 310 6.35 21.53 -10.75
C PRO A 310 6.34 22.04 -12.20
N GLY A 311 6.74 23.29 -12.41
CA GLY A 311 6.68 23.99 -13.70
C GLY A 311 5.34 24.65 -13.99
N THR A 312 4.46 24.79 -12.98
CA THR A 312 3.15 25.47 -13.13
C THR A 312 3.31 26.98 -13.37
N PHE A 313 4.30 27.61 -12.74
CA PHE A 313 4.55 29.05 -12.86
C PHE A 313 5.40 29.39 -14.10
N PRO A 314 5.17 30.55 -14.75
CA PRO A 314 6.02 31.04 -15.83
C PRO A 314 7.48 31.08 -15.39
N THR A 315 8.32 30.26 -16.03
CA THR A 315 9.71 30.06 -15.64
C THR A 315 10.63 30.39 -16.80
N HIS A 316 11.64 31.22 -16.53
CA HIS A 316 12.61 31.74 -17.47
C HIS A 316 14.01 31.33 -17.01
N SER A 317 14.83 30.82 -17.92
CA SER A 317 16.19 30.40 -17.60
C SER A 317 17.05 31.61 -17.22
N PHE A 318 17.83 31.50 -16.14
CA PHE A 318 18.76 32.55 -15.71
C PHE A 318 19.71 32.95 -16.83
N TYR A 319 20.24 31.96 -17.56
CA TYR A 319 21.14 32.20 -18.68
C TYR A 319 20.46 33.01 -19.80
N ASP A 320 19.21 32.69 -20.15
CA ASP A 320 18.53 33.37 -21.25
C ASP A 320 18.14 34.81 -20.89
N VAL A 321 17.79 35.07 -19.62
CA VAL A 321 17.57 36.44 -19.12
C VAL A 321 18.87 37.24 -19.08
N LEU A 322 19.98 36.63 -18.61
CA LEU A 322 21.28 37.29 -18.54
C LEU A 322 21.80 37.74 -19.91
N ASN A 323 21.53 36.93 -20.94
CA ASN A 323 21.92 37.20 -22.32
C ASN A 323 20.87 37.98 -23.12
N GLU A 324 19.82 38.48 -22.46
CA GLU A 324 18.75 39.27 -23.09
C GLU A 324 18.14 38.54 -24.31
N LYS A 325 18.03 37.21 -24.25
CA LYS A 325 17.33 36.39 -25.26
C LYS A 325 15.83 36.42 -25.05
N ASP A 326 15.40 36.53 -23.79
CA ASP A 326 14.01 36.64 -23.40
C ASP A 326 13.61 38.11 -23.22
N ASN A 327 13.50 38.81 -24.36
CA ASN A 327 13.22 40.25 -24.39
C ASN A 327 11.72 40.57 -24.40
N ASN A 328 10.93 39.85 -23.61
CA ASN A 328 9.51 40.14 -23.46
C ASN A 328 9.25 40.97 -22.19
N PRO A 329 8.98 42.29 -22.28
CA PRO A 329 8.69 43.11 -21.11
C PRO A 329 7.47 42.62 -20.32
N ALA A 330 6.50 41.98 -20.99
CA ALA A 330 5.30 41.46 -20.34
C ALA A 330 5.59 40.26 -19.42
N ALA A 331 6.76 39.61 -19.57
CA ALA A 331 7.15 38.49 -18.71
C ALA A 331 7.42 38.93 -17.26
N PHE A 332 7.87 40.17 -17.04
CA PHE A 332 8.33 40.65 -15.72
C PHE A 332 7.61 41.91 -15.23
N LYS A 333 7.02 42.70 -16.12
CA LYS A 333 6.40 43.98 -15.79
C LYS A 333 5.23 43.80 -14.82
N ASN A 334 5.21 44.59 -13.75
CA ASN A 334 4.19 44.56 -12.70
C ASN A 334 4.03 43.20 -11.98
N LYS A 335 5.05 42.33 -12.01
CA LYS A 335 5.02 41.00 -11.39
C LYS A 335 6.00 40.91 -10.22
N ILE A 336 5.87 39.83 -9.44
CA ILE A 336 6.89 39.35 -8.51
C ILE A 336 7.82 38.47 -9.32
N VAL A 337 9.10 38.83 -9.37
CA VAL A 337 10.12 38.03 -10.05
C VAL A 337 10.93 37.29 -9.00
N LEU A 338 10.74 35.97 -8.91
CA LEU A 338 11.48 35.10 -8.00
C LEU A 338 12.75 34.61 -8.67
N VAL A 339 13.92 34.87 -8.08
CA VAL A 339 15.19 34.36 -8.57
C VAL A 339 15.66 33.24 -7.64
N GLY A 340 15.82 32.02 -8.12
CA GLY A 340 16.20 30.89 -7.26
C GLY A 340 16.50 29.59 -8.00
N PHE A 341 16.89 28.55 -7.26
CA PHE A 341 17.27 27.26 -7.82
C PHE A 341 16.07 26.41 -8.23
N THR A 342 16.15 25.86 -9.44
CA THR A 342 15.37 24.68 -9.89
C THR A 342 16.27 23.54 -10.36
N ALA A 343 17.58 23.79 -10.52
CA ALA A 343 18.59 22.80 -10.85
C ALA A 343 18.68 21.69 -9.78
N SER A 344 18.83 20.45 -10.25
CA SER A 344 18.95 19.28 -9.39
C SER A 344 20.30 19.32 -8.65
N GLY A 345 20.27 19.19 -7.32
CA GLY A 345 21.47 19.14 -6.48
C GLY A 345 22.01 20.49 -5.99
N LEU A 346 21.39 21.62 -6.35
CA LEU A 346 21.74 22.95 -5.82
C LEU A 346 20.65 23.55 -4.94
N GLY A 347 19.37 23.32 -5.27
CA GLY A 347 18.23 23.76 -4.47
C GLY A 347 17.64 22.63 -3.60
N SER A 348 16.89 23.03 -2.58
CA SER A 348 16.07 22.09 -1.80
C SER A 348 14.89 21.59 -2.64
N LEU A 349 14.73 20.26 -2.69
CA LEU A 349 13.53 19.59 -3.20
C LEU A 349 12.71 19.14 -2.00
N TYR A 350 11.42 19.44 -2.03
CA TYR A 350 10.49 19.13 -0.94
C TYR A 350 9.44 18.12 -1.37
N VAL A 351 9.03 17.29 -0.40
CA VAL A 351 7.84 16.46 -0.52
C VAL A 351 6.62 17.33 -0.20
N THR A 352 5.65 17.34 -1.10
CA THR A 352 4.42 18.13 -0.97
C THR A 352 3.20 17.21 -1.09
N PRO A 353 1.99 17.68 -0.70
CA PRO A 353 0.75 16.95 -0.93
C PRO A 353 0.51 16.57 -2.39
N VAL A 354 1.09 17.30 -3.36
CA VAL A 354 0.88 17.08 -4.80
C VAL A 354 1.96 16.16 -5.37
N GLU A 355 3.23 16.51 -5.19
CA GLU A 355 4.39 15.82 -5.75
C GLU A 355 5.55 15.68 -4.75
N HIS A 356 6.39 14.66 -4.94
CA HIS A 356 7.50 14.36 -4.02
C HIS A 356 8.79 15.14 -4.31
N ASN A 357 8.95 15.68 -5.52
CA ASN A 357 10.15 16.40 -5.96
C ASN A 357 9.77 17.83 -6.36
N PHE A 358 9.40 18.66 -5.37
CA PHE A 358 8.94 20.03 -5.62
C PHE A 358 10.05 21.05 -5.36
N PRO A 359 10.44 21.88 -6.35
CA PRO A 359 11.47 22.91 -6.15
C PRO A 359 11.07 23.93 -5.08
N GLY A 360 11.99 24.26 -4.16
CA GLY A 360 11.72 25.21 -3.07
C GLY A 360 11.25 26.59 -3.53
N VAL A 361 11.77 27.10 -4.66
CA VAL A 361 11.31 28.37 -5.24
C VAL A 361 9.85 28.32 -5.69
N GLU A 362 9.37 27.16 -6.14
CA GLU A 362 7.97 26.97 -6.52
C GLU A 362 7.05 26.77 -5.29
N VAL A 363 7.55 26.19 -4.19
CA VAL A 363 6.82 26.18 -2.91
C VAL A 363 6.55 27.61 -2.47
N LEU A 364 7.57 28.48 -2.52
CA LEU A 364 7.42 29.91 -2.22
C LEU A 364 6.45 30.60 -3.18
N ALA A 365 6.49 30.28 -4.47
CA ALA A 365 5.55 30.83 -5.45
C ALA A 365 4.08 30.49 -5.12
N ASN A 366 3.80 29.23 -4.74
CA ASN A 366 2.46 28.82 -4.29
C ASN A 366 2.01 29.60 -3.04
N SER A 367 2.89 29.71 -2.05
CA SER A 367 2.68 30.51 -0.84
C SER A 367 2.33 31.97 -1.13
N ILE A 368 3.15 32.65 -1.94
CA ILE A 368 2.93 34.04 -2.36
C ILE A 368 1.59 34.18 -3.08
N GLN A 369 1.28 33.26 -3.99
CA GLN A 369 0.03 33.28 -4.74
C GLN A 369 -1.18 33.11 -3.83
N ASN A 370 -1.12 32.21 -2.83
CA ASN A 370 -2.19 32.04 -1.86
C ASN A 370 -2.46 33.35 -1.11
N MET A 371 -1.42 34.06 -0.70
CA MET A 371 -1.53 35.36 -0.02
C MET A 371 -2.13 36.47 -0.88
N ILE A 372 -1.76 36.53 -2.17
CA ILE A 372 -2.27 37.57 -3.10
C ILE A 372 -3.71 37.28 -3.52
N ARG A 373 -4.01 36.03 -3.89
CA ARG A 373 -5.33 35.63 -4.43
C ARG A 373 -6.33 35.19 -3.37
N GLN A 374 -5.93 35.15 -2.10
CA GLN A 374 -6.79 34.72 -0.98
C GLN A 374 -7.31 33.29 -1.14
N ASN A 375 -6.50 32.42 -1.76
CA ASN A 375 -6.81 31.02 -1.96
C ASN A 375 -6.08 30.17 -0.92
N PHE A 376 -6.73 29.90 0.20
CA PHE A 376 -6.14 29.18 1.31
C PHE A 376 -6.89 27.88 1.60
N ILE A 377 -6.18 26.97 2.27
CA ILE A 377 -6.82 25.90 3.03
C ILE A 377 -6.90 26.39 4.47
N VAL A 378 -8.09 26.34 5.06
CA VAL A 378 -8.34 26.83 6.41
C VAL A 378 -9.13 25.82 7.21
N ARG A 379 -8.93 25.80 8.52
CA ARG A 379 -9.80 25.09 9.44
C ARG A 379 -10.79 26.09 10.04
N PRO A 380 -12.07 26.09 9.63
CA PRO A 380 -13.04 27.02 10.18
C PRO A 380 -13.21 26.84 11.70
N PRO A 381 -13.49 27.90 12.47
CA PRO A 381 -13.69 27.79 13.92
C PRO A 381 -14.83 26.81 14.31
N TRP A 382 -15.86 26.71 13.47
CA TRP A 382 -16.99 25.80 13.68
C TRP A 382 -16.67 24.34 13.32
N ALA A 383 -15.55 24.06 12.63
CA ALA A 383 -15.21 22.72 12.18
C ALA A 383 -15.05 21.76 13.37
N HIS A 384 -14.40 22.19 14.45
CA HIS A 384 -14.25 21.38 15.66
C HIS A 384 -15.59 20.94 16.26
N LEU A 385 -16.59 21.84 16.29
CA LEU A 385 -17.93 21.52 16.78
C LEU A 385 -18.69 20.60 15.81
N ALA A 386 -18.54 20.80 14.49
CA ALA A 386 -19.14 19.94 13.48
C ALA A 386 -18.55 18.52 13.52
N GLU A 387 -17.24 18.39 13.70
CA GLU A 387 -16.51 17.13 13.85
C GLU A 387 -17.00 16.37 15.09
N LEU A 388 -17.08 17.05 16.25
CA LEU A 388 -17.62 16.48 17.48
C LEU A 388 -19.09 16.06 17.31
N GLY A 389 -19.90 16.90 16.68
CA GLY A 389 -21.29 16.59 16.37
C GLY A 389 -21.43 15.34 15.49
N ALA A 390 -20.57 15.19 14.47
CA ALA A 390 -20.53 14.01 13.62
C ALA A 390 -20.12 12.75 14.40
N ILE A 391 -19.11 12.83 15.27
CA ILE A 391 -18.70 11.72 16.14
C ILE A 391 -19.86 11.28 17.04
N LEU A 392 -20.55 12.23 17.68
CA LEU A 392 -21.69 11.92 18.55
C LEU A 392 -22.87 11.33 17.76
N PHE A 393 -23.16 11.87 16.57
CA PHE A 393 -24.20 11.35 15.70
C PHE A 393 -23.93 9.91 15.26
N VAL A 394 -22.70 9.63 14.82
CA VAL A 394 -22.25 8.26 14.49
C VAL A 394 -22.30 7.38 15.73
N GLY A 395 -21.91 7.88 16.90
CA GLY A 395 -22.00 7.17 18.16
C GLY A 395 -23.41 6.73 18.51
N LEU A 396 -24.40 7.61 18.34
CA LEU A 396 -25.82 7.27 18.51
C LEU A 396 -26.28 6.22 17.49
N PHE A 397 -25.86 6.33 16.23
CA PHE A 397 -26.15 5.33 15.21
C PHE A 397 -25.59 3.95 15.60
N VAL A 398 -24.32 3.89 16.01
CA VAL A 398 -23.64 2.66 16.45
C VAL A 398 -24.29 2.09 17.71
N ALA A 399 -24.68 2.91 18.68
CA ALA A 399 -25.26 2.45 19.94
C ALA A 399 -26.70 1.95 19.82
N PHE A 400 -27.54 2.57 18.98
CA PHE A 400 -28.99 2.35 18.97
C PHE A 400 -29.55 1.75 17.68
N LEU A 401 -29.05 2.16 16.51
CA LEU A 401 -29.60 1.75 15.22
C LEU A 401 -28.88 0.50 14.68
N LEU A 402 -27.56 0.51 14.66
CA LEU A 402 -26.75 -0.57 14.09
C LEU A 402 -27.02 -1.96 14.73
N PRO A 403 -27.22 -2.08 16.05
CA PRO A 403 -27.57 -3.36 16.69
C PRO A 403 -28.95 -3.88 16.27
N ARG A 404 -29.82 -3.06 15.68
CA ARG A 404 -31.16 -3.48 15.24
C ARG A 404 -31.18 -4.02 13.81
N PHE A 405 -30.16 -3.75 13.00
CA PHE A 405 -30.10 -4.21 11.62
C PHE A 405 -29.54 -5.63 11.48
N LYS A 406 -29.95 -6.33 10.42
CA LYS A 406 -29.24 -7.54 9.94
C LYS A 406 -27.87 -7.13 9.40
N ALA A 407 -26.89 -8.04 9.38
CA ALA A 407 -25.50 -7.72 9.00
C ALA A 407 -25.40 -7.00 7.65
N GLY A 408 -26.02 -7.53 6.58
CA GLY A 408 -26.01 -6.89 5.25
C GLY A 408 -26.67 -5.51 5.21
N ALA A 409 -27.81 -5.34 5.88
CA ALA A 409 -28.48 -4.04 5.98
C ALA A 409 -27.67 -3.03 6.82
N GLY A 410 -26.99 -3.51 7.86
CA GLY A 410 -26.05 -2.72 8.67
C GLY A 410 -24.84 -2.27 7.87
N LEU A 411 -24.31 -3.11 6.99
CA LEU A 411 -23.19 -2.75 6.11
C LEU A 411 -23.58 -1.66 5.12
N LEU A 412 -24.71 -1.84 4.43
CA LEU A 412 -25.20 -0.88 3.44
C LEU A 412 -25.49 0.49 4.08
N THR A 413 -26.16 0.50 5.24
CA THR A 413 -26.47 1.74 5.96
C THR A 413 -25.23 2.44 6.51
N SER A 414 -24.27 1.68 7.07
CA SER A 414 -22.96 2.23 7.48
C SER A 414 -22.17 2.77 6.29
N PHE A 415 -22.18 2.10 5.14
CA PHE A 415 -21.50 2.59 3.94
C PHE A 415 -22.11 3.90 3.40
N LEU A 416 -23.44 3.97 3.34
CA LEU A 416 -24.14 5.21 2.95
C LEU A 416 -23.86 6.35 3.93
N LEU A 417 -23.80 6.05 5.24
CA LEU A 417 -23.44 7.05 6.25
C LEU A 417 -21.98 7.51 6.10
N ALA A 418 -21.04 6.61 5.82
CA ALA A 418 -19.65 6.96 5.53
C ALA A 418 -19.54 7.88 4.30
N LEU A 419 -20.29 7.59 3.22
CA LEU A 419 -20.36 8.44 2.04
C LEU A 419 -20.90 9.84 2.38
N LEU A 420 -21.95 9.91 3.20
CA LEU A 420 -22.57 11.16 3.63
C LEU A 420 -21.65 12.00 4.54
N LEU A 421 -20.71 11.37 5.25
CA LEU A 421 -19.70 12.07 6.04
C LEU A 421 -18.53 12.57 5.16
N VAL A 422 -18.00 11.70 4.29
CA VAL A 422 -16.76 11.96 3.54
C VAL A 422 -16.99 12.85 2.31
N ALA A 423 -18.08 12.65 1.56
CA ALA A 423 -18.29 13.35 0.30
C ALA A 423 -18.53 14.86 0.48
N PRO A 424 -19.39 15.34 1.41
CA PRO A 424 -19.57 16.77 1.63
C PRO A 424 -18.30 17.45 2.15
N ALA A 425 -17.58 16.82 3.09
CA ALA A 425 -16.33 17.36 3.60
C ALA A 425 -15.27 17.48 2.48
N THR A 426 -15.17 16.46 1.62
CA THR A 426 -14.29 16.50 0.44
C THR A 426 -14.71 17.58 -0.55
N TYR A 427 -16.01 17.74 -0.80
CA TYR A 427 -16.51 18.78 -1.70
C TYR A 427 -16.18 20.20 -1.22
N VAL A 428 -16.45 20.50 0.06
CA VAL A 428 -16.17 21.83 0.63
C VAL A 428 -14.66 22.07 0.73
N PHE A 429 -13.84 21.04 0.98
CA PHE A 429 -12.38 21.15 0.89
C PHE A 429 -11.92 21.54 -0.52
N ILE A 430 -12.41 20.85 -1.55
CA ILE A 430 -12.00 21.09 -2.95
C ILE A 430 -12.49 22.45 -3.45
N LYS A 431 -13.69 22.86 -3.05
CA LYS A 431 -14.29 24.13 -3.50
C LYS A 431 -13.80 25.31 -2.67
N ASP A 432 -14.06 25.29 -1.37
CA ASP A 432 -13.91 26.45 -0.48
C ASP A 432 -12.62 26.40 0.36
N GLY A 433 -11.91 25.27 0.37
CA GLY A 433 -10.65 25.11 1.11
C GLY A 433 -10.87 24.81 2.60
N PHE A 434 -12.09 24.45 3.01
CA PHE A 434 -12.35 24.15 4.41
C PHE A 434 -11.92 22.73 4.76
N TRP A 435 -10.98 22.65 5.69
CA TRP A 435 -10.50 21.39 6.23
C TRP A 435 -11.34 20.96 7.43
N ILE A 436 -12.16 19.94 7.21
CA ILE A 436 -12.98 19.27 8.23
C ILE A 436 -12.46 17.84 8.36
N LYS A 437 -12.08 17.44 9.56
CA LYS A 437 -11.54 16.11 9.84
C LYS A 437 -12.66 15.08 9.85
N VAL A 438 -12.59 14.08 8.96
CA VAL A 438 -13.63 13.03 8.88
C VAL A 438 -13.12 11.67 9.33
N PHE A 439 -11.81 11.55 9.59
CA PHE A 439 -11.23 10.28 10.00
C PHE A 439 -11.84 9.77 11.31
N TYR A 440 -11.99 10.63 12.33
CA TYR A 440 -12.55 10.25 13.63
C TYR A 440 -13.97 9.66 13.55
N PRO A 441 -14.98 10.34 12.96
CA PRO A 441 -16.31 9.75 12.83
C PRO A 441 -16.31 8.50 11.94
N SER A 442 -15.45 8.44 10.91
CA SER A 442 -15.32 7.26 10.04
C SER A 442 -14.71 6.06 10.78
N LEU A 443 -13.74 6.31 11.66
CA LEU A 443 -13.11 5.31 12.53
C LEU A 443 -14.13 4.74 13.51
N LEU A 444 -14.93 5.60 14.16
CA LEU A 444 -16.00 5.16 15.05
C LEU A 444 -17.03 4.28 14.33
N LEU A 445 -17.44 4.68 13.13
CA LEU A 445 -18.40 3.93 12.32
C LEU A 445 -17.85 2.54 11.95
N THR A 446 -16.59 2.48 11.53
CA THR A 446 -15.92 1.24 11.11
C THR A 446 -15.71 0.30 12.31
N LEU A 447 -15.14 0.80 13.42
CA LEU A 447 -14.95 0.01 14.64
C LEU A 447 -16.28 -0.43 15.23
N GLY A 448 -17.27 0.47 15.25
CA GLY A 448 -18.63 0.17 15.73
C GLY A 448 -19.28 -0.96 14.96
N TYR A 449 -19.19 -0.94 13.62
CA TYR A 449 -19.69 -2.01 12.77
C TYR A 449 -18.97 -3.35 13.06
N LEU A 450 -17.64 -3.35 13.07
CA LEU A 450 -16.86 -4.57 13.32
C LEU A 450 -17.19 -5.19 14.68
N VAL A 451 -17.21 -4.39 15.76
CA VAL A 451 -17.47 -4.88 17.12
C VAL A 451 -18.89 -5.43 17.26
N ILE A 452 -19.90 -4.73 16.73
CA ILE A 452 -21.30 -5.15 16.85
C ILE A 452 -21.58 -6.40 16.02
N VAL A 453 -21.07 -6.48 14.79
CA VAL A 453 -21.24 -7.66 13.93
C VAL A 453 -20.54 -8.87 14.52
N SER A 454 -19.29 -8.74 14.96
CA SER A 454 -18.56 -9.82 15.63
C SER A 454 -19.28 -10.31 16.89
N LYS A 455 -19.78 -9.40 17.73
CA LYS A 455 -20.57 -9.78 18.91
C LYS A 455 -21.84 -10.55 18.52
N LYS A 456 -22.55 -10.09 17.49
CA LYS A 456 -23.76 -10.78 16.98
C LYS A 456 -23.44 -12.17 16.46
N PHE A 457 -22.34 -12.31 15.75
CA PHE A 457 -21.87 -13.58 15.23
C PHE A 457 -21.64 -14.59 16.38
N PHE A 458 -20.77 -14.25 17.35
CA PHE A 458 -20.48 -15.12 18.49
C PHE A 458 -21.68 -15.40 19.41
N THR A 459 -22.63 -14.46 19.54
CA THR A 459 -23.84 -14.70 20.34
C THR A 459 -24.87 -15.56 19.62
N THR A 460 -24.87 -15.57 18.29
CA THR A 460 -25.76 -16.41 17.49
C THR A 460 -25.26 -17.85 17.45
N GLU A 461 -23.95 -18.08 17.29
CA GLU A 461 -23.35 -19.42 17.37
C GLU A 461 -23.62 -20.09 18.72
N LYS A 462 -23.37 -19.39 19.84
CA LYS A 462 -23.66 -19.93 21.17
C LYS A 462 -25.12 -20.30 21.38
N LYS A 463 -26.05 -19.57 20.75
CA LYS A 463 -27.48 -19.92 20.78
C LYS A 463 -27.77 -21.16 19.94
N LYS A 464 -27.13 -21.30 18.78
CA LYS A 464 -27.25 -22.47 17.91
C LYS A 464 -26.75 -23.74 18.61
N GLU A 465 -25.57 -23.69 19.25
CA GLU A 465 -25.03 -24.80 20.07
C GLU A 465 -25.98 -25.22 21.22
N LEU A 466 -26.56 -24.25 21.93
CA LEU A 466 -27.52 -24.51 23.01
C LEU A 466 -28.81 -25.16 22.50
N VAL A 467 -29.29 -24.77 21.32
CA VAL A 467 -30.49 -25.37 20.70
C VAL A 467 -30.20 -26.79 20.23
N GLU A 468 -29.08 -27.01 19.54
CA GLU A 468 -28.66 -28.35 19.09
C GLU A 468 -28.47 -29.31 20.28
N ALA A 469 -27.87 -28.85 21.39
CA ALA A 469 -27.75 -29.65 22.61
C ALA A 469 -29.12 -30.02 23.22
N SER A 470 -30.07 -29.07 23.22
CA SER A 470 -31.43 -29.31 23.72
C SER A 470 -32.22 -30.28 22.85
N GLU A 471 -32.02 -30.27 21.53
CA GLU A 471 -32.66 -31.21 20.60
C GLU A 471 -32.14 -32.64 20.78
N ILE A 472 -30.84 -32.81 21.03
CA ILE A 472 -30.23 -34.11 21.32
C ILE A 472 -30.82 -34.73 22.60
N GLU A 473 -30.93 -33.95 23.68
CA GLU A 473 -31.48 -34.42 24.95
C GLU A 473 -32.97 -34.77 24.82
N THR A 474 -33.73 -33.96 24.09
CA THR A 474 -35.15 -34.21 23.81
C THR A 474 -35.36 -35.52 23.04
N ASN A 475 -34.56 -35.78 22.01
CA ASN A 475 -34.63 -37.03 21.24
C ASN A 475 -34.25 -38.26 22.08
N LYS A 476 -33.26 -38.13 22.97
CA LYS A 476 -32.88 -39.21 23.92
C LYS A 476 -34.02 -39.56 24.87
N MET A 477 -34.69 -38.55 25.44
CA MET A 477 -35.83 -38.76 26.35
C MET A 477 -37.04 -39.38 25.64
N LEU A 478 -37.35 -38.94 24.42
CA LEU A 478 -38.41 -39.53 23.61
C LEU A 478 -38.11 -41.00 23.25
N GLY A 479 -36.87 -41.31 22.91
CA GLY A 479 -36.45 -42.69 22.63
C GLY A 479 -36.64 -43.62 23.83
N LEU A 480 -36.24 -43.18 25.03
CA LEU A 480 -36.43 -43.93 26.27
C LEU A 480 -37.91 -44.13 26.62
N SER A 481 -38.75 -43.12 26.38
CA SER A 481 -40.20 -43.23 26.58
C SER A 481 -40.82 -44.28 25.66
N PHE A 482 -40.50 -44.27 24.36
CA PHE A 482 -40.99 -45.27 23.40
C PHE A 482 -40.49 -46.68 23.72
N GLN A 483 -39.25 -46.81 24.20
CA GLN A 483 -38.70 -48.09 24.64
C GLN A 483 -39.49 -48.65 25.84
N GLY A 484 -39.79 -47.81 26.84
CA GLY A 484 -40.60 -48.18 27.99
C GLY A 484 -42.04 -48.59 27.64
N GLN A 485 -42.61 -48.01 26.58
CA GLN A 485 -43.93 -48.37 26.05
C GLN A 485 -43.90 -49.61 25.12
N GLY A 486 -42.71 -50.18 24.87
CA GLY A 486 -42.52 -51.35 24.01
C GLY A 486 -42.55 -51.05 22.51
N GLN A 487 -42.56 -49.77 22.11
CA GLN A 487 -42.49 -49.28 20.72
C GLN A 487 -41.01 -49.17 20.27
N LEU A 488 -40.36 -50.31 20.15
CA LEU A 488 -38.90 -50.39 19.99
C LEU A 488 -38.39 -49.79 18.67
N ASP A 489 -39.18 -49.83 17.59
CA ASP A 489 -38.82 -49.25 16.29
C ASP A 489 -38.73 -47.72 16.34
N LEU A 490 -39.72 -47.06 16.98
CA LEU A 490 -39.72 -45.62 17.18
C LEU A 490 -38.60 -45.20 18.14
N ALA A 491 -38.34 -46.00 19.17
CA ALA A 491 -37.22 -45.77 20.07
C ALA A 491 -35.89 -45.77 19.31
N PHE A 492 -35.67 -46.76 18.43
CA PHE A 492 -34.46 -46.81 17.61
C PHE A 492 -34.34 -45.62 16.66
N GLU A 493 -35.43 -45.18 16.04
CA GLU A 493 -35.43 -44.00 15.16
C GLU A 493 -35.05 -42.71 15.91
N LYS A 494 -35.49 -42.55 17.16
CA LYS A 494 -35.13 -41.40 17.99
C LYS A 494 -33.68 -41.46 18.48
N PHE A 495 -33.21 -42.62 18.93
CA PHE A 495 -31.82 -42.78 19.35
C PHE A 495 -30.81 -42.59 18.21
N ARG A 496 -31.18 -42.93 16.97
CA ARG A 496 -30.34 -42.65 15.78
C ARG A 496 -30.12 -41.16 15.49
N LYS A 497 -30.93 -40.28 16.09
CA LYS A 497 -30.78 -38.81 15.98
C LYS A 497 -29.92 -38.23 17.09
N CYS A 498 -29.43 -39.06 18.02
CA CYS A 498 -28.50 -38.67 19.07
C CYS A 498 -27.08 -39.15 18.74
N PRO A 499 -26.03 -38.45 19.19
CA PRO A 499 -24.66 -38.91 19.06
C PRO A 499 -24.44 -40.20 19.87
N VAL A 500 -23.66 -41.14 19.30
CA VAL A 500 -23.39 -42.46 19.88
C VAL A 500 -22.21 -42.37 20.85
N ASP A 501 -22.46 -41.74 22.00
CA ASP A 501 -21.53 -41.68 23.14
C ASP A 501 -21.60 -42.96 24.00
N ASP A 502 -20.72 -43.12 25.00
CA ASP A 502 -20.69 -44.32 25.85
C ASP A 502 -22.05 -44.61 26.52
N SER A 503 -22.77 -43.57 26.95
CA SER A 503 -24.12 -43.68 27.53
C SER A 503 -25.16 -44.16 26.52
N MET A 504 -25.10 -43.66 25.28
CA MET A 504 -26.01 -44.04 24.20
C MET A 504 -25.70 -45.44 23.68
N LYS A 505 -24.43 -45.87 23.66
CA LYS A 505 -24.04 -47.25 23.33
C LYS A 505 -24.69 -48.25 24.29
N ASP A 506 -24.70 -47.96 25.59
CA ASP A 506 -25.41 -48.78 26.58
C ASP A 506 -26.93 -48.78 26.37
N THR A 507 -27.50 -47.62 26.06
CA THR A 507 -28.95 -47.48 25.81
C THR A 507 -29.39 -48.27 24.58
N LEU A 508 -28.65 -48.15 23.47
CA LEU A 508 -28.88 -48.90 22.24
C LEU A 508 -28.63 -50.40 22.43
N TYR A 509 -27.65 -50.80 23.24
CA TYR A 509 -27.40 -52.20 23.53
C TYR A 509 -28.59 -52.84 24.28
N ASN A 510 -29.15 -52.12 25.26
CA ASN A 510 -30.36 -52.54 25.97
C ASN A 510 -31.58 -52.61 25.02
N LEU A 511 -31.69 -51.68 24.07
CA LEU A 511 -32.73 -51.75 23.05
C LEU A 511 -32.58 -52.99 22.16
N GLY A 512 -31.35 -53.35 21.78
CA GLY A 512 -31.06 -54.59 21.06
C GLY A 512 -31.51 -55.83 21.83
N LEU A 513 -31.28 -55.86 23.15
CA LEU A 513 -31.77 -56.93 24.03
C LEU A 513 -33.30 -56.99 24.06
N ASP A 514 -33.98 -55.84 24.05
CA ASP A 514 -35.44 -55.77 23.98
C ASP A 514 -36.00 -56.37 22.69
N PHE A 515 -35.32 -56.13 21.55
CA PHE A 515 -35.66 -56.76 20.27
C PHE A 515 -35.43 -58.27 20.28
N GLU A 516 -34.34 -58.76 20.90
CA GLU A 516 -34.09 -60.20 21.08
C GLU A 516 -35.18 -60.87 21.93
N ARG A 517 -35.59 -60.23 23.04
CA ARG A 517 -36.67 -60.74 23.92
C ARG A 517 -38.00 -60.90 23.17
N LYS A 518 -38.28 -60.05 22.18
CA LYS A 518 -39.45 -60.13 21.31
C LYS A 518 -39.25 -61.03 20.07
N ARG A 519 -38.15 -61.78 19.98
CA ARG A 519 -37.76 -62.65 18.85
C ARG A 519 -37.63 -61.91 17.51
N GLN A 520 -37.33 -60.60 17.54
CA GLN A 520 -37.12 -59.78 16.34
C GLN A 520 -35.63 -59.71 16.00
N PHE A 521 -35.04 -60.87 15.66
CA PHE A 521 -33.59 -61.04 15.54
C PHE A 521 -32.95 -60.17 14.44
N ASN A 522 -33.65 -59.93 13.32
CA ASN A 522 -33.16 -59.06 12.25
C ASN A 522 -33.05 -57.59 12.69
N LYS A 523 -33.99 -57.13 13.54
CA LYS A 523 -33.99 -55.77 14.08
C LYS A 523 -32.96 -55.61 15.19
N ALA A 524 -32.80 -56.62 16.06
CA ALA A 524 -31.73 -56.67 17.04
C ALA A 524 -30.34 -56.59 16.38
N ALA A 525 -30.11 -57.36 15.31
CA ALA A 525 -28.87 -57.30 14.54
C ALA A 525 -28.63 -55.89 13.97
N ALA A 526 -29.66 -55.22 13.43
CA ALA A 526 -29.53 -53.86 12.91
C ALA A 526 -29.16 -52.82 13.98
N VAL A 527 -29.68 -52.95 15.21
CA VAL A 527 -29.29 -52.08 16.34
C VAL A 527 -27.84 -52.33 16.75
N TYR A 528 -27.42 -53.59 16.83
CA TYR A 528 -26.04 -53.96 17.17
C TYR A 528 -25.03 -53.57 16.08
N GLU A 529 -25.37 -53.72 14.81
CA GLU A 529 -24.57 -53.24 13.68
C GLU A 529 -24.42 -51.70 13.71
N TYR A 530 -25.46 -50.98 14.14
CA TYR A 530 -25.38 -49.53 14.30
C TYR A 530 -24.40 -49.10 15.39
N ILE A 531 -24.34 -49.83 16.51
CA ILE A 531 -23.31 -49.61 17.56
C ILE A 531 -21.93 -50.00 17.03
N ALA A 532 -21.81 -51.16 16.37
CA ALA A 532 -20.54 -51.71 15.87
C ALA A 532 -19.87 -50.83 14.79
N LYS A 533 -20.65 -50.05 14.03
CA LYS A 533 -20.10 -49.03 13.11
C LYS A 533 -19.28 -47.96 13.82
N THR A 534 -19.64 -47.63 15.06
CA THR A 534 -18.97 -46.60 15.85
C THR A 534 -17.90 -47.21 16.75
N ASP A 535 -18.20 -48.34 17.38
CA ASP A 535 -17.28 -49.05 18.27
C ASP A 535 -17.42 -50.58 18.09
N PRO A 536 -16.59 -51.18 17.20
CA PRO A 536 -16.65 -52.60 16.90
C PRO A 536 -16.28 -53.52 18.07
N LYS A 537 -15.61 -52.98 19.09
CA LYS A 537 -15.13 -53.72 20.27
C LYS A 537 -16.05 -53.56 21.49
N PHE A 538 -17.18 -52.86 21.35
CA PHE A 538 -18.12 -52.67 22.44
C PHE A 538 -18.78 -54.00 22.83
N LYS A 539 -18.52 -54.49 24.06
CA LYS A 539 -19.06 -55.74 24.63
C LYS A 539 -18.89 -56.95 23.71
N ASP A 540 -19.95 -57.72 23.48
CA ASP A 540 -20.01 -59.00 22.76
C ASP A 540 -20.70 -58.90 21.39
N LEU A 541 -20.71 -57.71 20.78
CA LEU A 541 -21.50 -57.41 19.57
C LEU A 541 -21.20 -58.33 18.39
N SER A 542 -19.92 -58.61 18.09
CA SER A 542 -19.54 -59.44 16.93
C SER A 542 -20.08 -60.87 17.05
N ALA A 543 -19.92 -61.49 18.22
CA ALA A 543 -20.44 -62.83 18.50
C ALA A 543 -21.98 -62.87 18.48
N ARG A 544 -22.65 -61.82 19.00
CA ARG A 544 -24.11 -61.71 18.97
C ARG A 544 -24.68 -61.53 17.57
N ILE A 545 -24.11 -60.63 16.76
CA ILE A 545 -24.55 -60.38 15.38
C ILE A 545 -24.48 -61.68 14.56
N ASP A 546 -23.37 -62.43 14.67
CA ASP A 546 -23.20 -63.71 13.99
C ASP A 546 -24.22 -64.77 14.45
N THR A 547 -24.52 -64.81 15.74
CA THR A 547 -25.50 -65.73 16.33
C THR A 547 -26.93 -65.40 15.87
N LEU A 548 -27.29 -64.11 15.85
CA LEU A 548 -28.61 -63.63 15.43
C LEU A 548 -28.85 -63.86 13.93
N ARG A 549 -27.82 -63.71 13.09
CA ARG A 549 -27.89 -64.03 11.66
C ARG A 549 -28.14 -65.51 11.43
N LYS A 550 -27.39 -66.40 12.09
CA LYS A 550 -27.59 -67.85 12.03
C LYS A 550 -28.98 -68.27 12.54
N ALA A 551 -29.47 -67.64 13.60
CA ALA A 551 -30.81 -67.87 14.13
C ALA A 551 -31.93 -67.41 13.18
N SER A 552 -31.68 -66.40 12.34
CA SER A 552 -32.62 -65.96 11.29
C SER A 552 -32.65 -66.91 10.08
N GLU A 553 -31.52 -67.52 9.75
CA GLU A 553 -31.37 -68.45 8.62
C GLU A 553 -31.88 -69.88 8.94
N GLY A 554 -31.87 -70.28 10.21
CA GLY A 554 -32.26 -71.62 10.68
C GLY A 554 -33.76 -71.93 10.72
N ALA A 555 -34.65 -71.05 10.23
CA ALA A 555 -36.10 -71.20 10.37
C ALA A 555 -36.85 -71.74 9.13
N VAL A 556 -36.16 -72.19 8.06
CA VAL A 556 -36.83 -72.53 6.78
C VAL A 556 -36.61 -73.98 6.29
N PHE A 557 -35.86 -74.85 6.99
CA PHE A 557 -35.60 -76.22 6.49
C PHE A 557 -36.26 -77.33 7.32
N GLY A 558 -37.40 -77.83 6.84
CA GLY A 558 -38.02 -79.08 7.25
C GLY A 558 -38.43 -79.90 6.02
N THR A 559 -38.11 -81.19 6.05
CA THR A 559 -38.41 -82.30 5.11
C THR A 559 -37.53 -82.49 3.86
N ALA A 560 -36.99 -83.71 3.80
CA ALA A 560 -36.14 -84.29 2.78
C ALA A 560 -36.95 -84.91 1.63
N LEU A 561 -36.40 -84.91 0.42
CA LEU A 561 -36.31 -86.07 -0.51
C LEU A 561 -35.63 -85.65 -1.84
N GLY A 562 -34.61 -86.42 -2.25
CA GLY A 562 -34.39 -86.77 -3.66
C GLY A 562 -33.47 -85.91 -4.54
N GLY A 563 -32.18 -86.26 -4.57
CA GLY A 563 -31.44 -86.61 -5.80
C GLY A 563 -31.17 -85.59 -6.92
N GLY A 564 -29.86 -85.40 -7.22
CA GLY A 564 -29.38 -85.46 -8.62
C GLY A 564 -29.08 -84.16 -9.36
N ALA A 565 -27.80 -83.78 -9.32
CA ALA A 565 -26.95 -83.09 -10.32
C ALA A 565 -27.57 -82.41 -11.58
N GLY A 566 -27.12 -81.17 -11.84
CA GLY A 566 -27.11 -80.59 -13.19
C GLY A 566 -27.06 -79.05 -13.25
N LYS A 567 -25.87 -78.51 -13.52
CA LYS A 567 -25.52 -77.06 -13.57
C LYS A 567 -26.35 -76.20 -14.55
N GLY A 568 -26.66 -74.98 -14.10
CA GLY A 568 -26.85 -73.81 -14.97
C GLY A 568 -27.55 -72.66 -14.24
N GLY A 569 -26.87 -71.51 -14.06
CA GLY A 569 -27.54 -70.26 -13.68
C GLY A 569 -26.85 -69.46 -12.57
N THR A 570 -26.08 -68.47 -13.00
CA THR A 570 -25.58 -67.28 -12.29
C THR A 570 -26.60 -66.66 -11.32
N VAL A 571 -26.12 -66.12 -10.19
CA VAL A 571 -26.22 -64.69 -9.80
C VAL A 571 -25.62 -64.53 -8.40
N VAL A 572 -24.45 -63.88 -8.36
CA VAL A 572 -23.90 -63.23 -7.17
C VAL A 572 -24.78 -62.01 -6.90
N VAL A 573 -25.49 -61.99 -5.77
CA VAL A 573 -26.14 -60.80 -5.25
C VAL A 573 -25.12 -60.08 -4.37
N ASP A 574 -24.53 -59.01 -4.91
CA ASP A 574 -23.73 -58.08 -4.12
C ASP A 574 -24.66 -57.04 -3.46
N SER A 575 -24.35 -56.73 -2.21
CA SER A 575 -25.22 -56.05 -1.27
C SER A 575 -25.18 -54.53 -1.46
N SER A 576 -26.32 -53.92 -1.78
CA SER A 576 -26.47 -52.48 -1.98
C SER A 576 -26.46 -51.72 -0.64
N ALA A 577 -25.28 -51.43 -0.11
CA ALA A 577 -25.07 -50.22 0.67
C ALA A 577 -25.01 -49.05 -0.33
N MET A 578 -26.00 -48.15 -0.30
CA MET A 578 -26.02 -46.98 -1.18
C MET A 578 -24.74 -46.17 -0.93
N LYS A 579 -23.79 -46.21 -1.86
CA LYS A 579 -22.55 -45.44 -1.77
C LYS A 579 -22.89 -43.96 -1.87
N PRO A 580 -22.25 -43.07 -1.08
CA PRO A 580 -22.48 -41.64 -1.17
C PRO A 580 -22.20 -41.16 -2.61
N THR A 581 -23.12 -40.40 -3.19
CA THR A 581 -23.01 -39.87 -4.56
C THR A 581 -22.88 -38.36 -4.54
N LEU A 582 -22.14 -37.80 -5.51
CA LEU A 582 -22.13 -36.37 -5.80
C LEU A 582 -22.49 -36.17 -7.27
N GLY A 583 -23.64 -35.55 -7.53
CA GLY A 583 -24.29 -35.56 -8.83
C GLY A 583 -24.54 -37.00 -9.29
N ARG A 584 -23.98 -37.39 -10.44
CA ARG A 584 -24.08 -38.77 -10.95
C ARG A 584 -22.97 -39.70 -10.49
N TYR A 585 -21.94 -39.20 -9.81
CA TYR A 585 -20.74 -39.97 -9.53
C TYR A 585 -20.82 -40.64 -8.15
N GLU A 586 -20.45 -41.92 -8.06
CA GLU A 586 -20.31 -42.64 -6.80
C GLU A 586 -18.96 -42.28 -6.16
N ILE A 587 -18.97 -41.80 -4.92
CA ILE A 587 -17.76 -41.51 -4.15
C ILE A 587 -17.18 -42.84 -3.61
N VAL A 588 -15.91 -43.08 -3.90
CA VAL A 588 -15.18 -44.29 -3.50
C VAL A 588 -14.31 -44.02 -2.27
N LYS A 589 -13.50 -42.95 -2.28
CA LYS A 589 -12.64 -42.53 -1.16
C LYS A 589 -12.15 -41.09 -1.31
N GLU A 590 -11.71 -40.44 -0.24
CA GLU A 590 -10.99 -39.16 -0.28
C GLU A 590 -9.56 -39.37 -0.81
N LEU A 591 -9.11 -38.53 -1.75
CA LEU A 591 -7.74 -38.53 -2.31
C LEU A 591 -6.86 -37.47 -1.63
N GLY A 592 -7.45 -36.35 -1.18
CA GLY A 592 -6.73 -35.31 -0.45
C GLY A 592 -7.61 -34.10 -0.12
N ARG A 593 -7.18 -33.30 0.85
CA ARG A 593 -7.86 -32.09 1.33
C ARG A 593 -6.93 -30.89 1.20
N GLY A 594 -7.40 -29.85 0.53
CA GLY A 594 -6.67 -28.60 0.31
C GLY A 594 -7.37 -27.39 0.92
N ALA A 595 -6.77 -26.20 0.72
CA ALA A 595 -7.26 -24.92 1.23
C ALA A 595 -8.64 -24.50 0.66
N MET A 596 -9.05 -25.04 -0.49
CA MET A 596 -10.28 -24.65 -1.20
C MET A 596 -11.33 -25.78 -1.28
N GLY A 597 -11.07 -26.93 -0.63
CA GLY A 597 -12.01 -28.06 -0.59
C GLY A 597 -11.35 -29.44 -0.65
N VAL A 598 -12.14 -30.47 -0.92
CA VAL A 598 -11.75 -31.89 -0.86
C VAL A 598 -11.75 -32.51 -2.26
N VAL A 599 -10.78 -33.37 -2.55
CA VAL A 599 -10.72 -34.16 -3.79
C VAL A 599 -11.06 -35.61 -3.48
N TYR A 600 -12.08 -36.15 -4.14
CA TYR A 600 -12.53 -37.53 -4.00
C TYR A 600 -12.19 -38.37 -5.23
N LEU A 601 -11.93 -39.66 -5.01
CA LEU A 601 -11.98 -40.68 -6.05
C LEU A 601 -13.45 -41.02 -6.29
N GLY A 602 -13.90 -40.82 -7.51
CA GLY A 602 -15.27 -41.11 -7.93
C GLY A 602 -15.34 -42.16 -9.05
N LYS A 603 -16.52 -42.73 -9.22
CA LYS A 603 -16.83 -43.64 -10.32
C LYS A 603 -18.08 -43.14 -11.05
N ASP A 604 -17.99 -42.98 -12.36
CA ASP A 604 -19.10 -42.71 -13.24
C ASP A 604 -19.88 -44.02 -13.49
N PRO A 605 -21.09 -44.19 -12.95
CA PRO A 605 -21.82 -45.45 -13.04
C PRO A 605 -22.36 -45.72 -14.46
N LYS A 606 -22.51 -44.68 -15.30
CA LYS A 606 -23.08 -44.84 -16.65
C LYS A 606 -22.09 -45.43 -17.64
N ILE A 607 -20.83 -45.06 -17.54
CA ILE A 607 -19.76 -45.50 -18.45
C ILE A 607 -18.62 -46.25 -17.74
N ASN A 608 -18.80 -46.54 -16.44
CA ASN A 608 -17.85 -47.29 -15.61
C ASN A 608 -16.43 -46.69 -15.58
N ARG A 609 -16.33 -45.35 -15.61
CA ARG A 609 -15.06 -44.60 -15.64
C ARG A 609 -14.68 -44.11 -14.24
N THR A 610 -13.43 -44.24 -13.88
CA THR A 610 -12.88 -43.65 -12.65
C THR A 610 -12.51 -42.17 -12.88
N VAL A 611 -12.87 -41.30 -11.95
CA VAL A 611 -12.64 -39.85 -12.04
C VAL A 611 -12.10 -39.30 -10.72
N ALA A 612 -11.44 -38.14 -10.75
CA ALA A 612 -11.20 -37.32 -9.58
C ALA A 612 -12.28 -36.23 -9.48
N ILE A 613 -12.84 -35.99 -8.30
CA ILE A 613 -13.93 -35.04 -8.08
C ILE A 613 -13.46 -34.02 -7.06
N LYS A 614 -13.19 -32.80 -7.51
CA LYS A 614 -12.83 -31.68 -6.63
C LYS A 614 -14.10 -30.96 -6.20
N THR A 615 -14.31 -30.84 -4.90
CA THR A 615 -15.47 -30.15 -4.33
C THR A 615 -15.05 -28.82 -3.70
N MET A 616 -15.99 -27.89 -3.67
CA MET A 616 -15.88 -26.65 -2.93
C MET A 616 -17.05 -26.57 -1.96
N MET A 617 -16.76 -26.48 -0.67
CA MET A 617 -17.76 -26.21 0.35
C MET A 617 -17.92 -24.70 0.48
N PHE A 618 -19.15 -24.25 0.49
CA PHE A 618 -19.47 -22.84 0.73
C PHE A 618 -19.78 -22.67 2.21
N ASP A 619 -19.07 -21.76 2.86
CA ASP A 619 -19.31 -21.45 4.27
C ASP A 619 -20.63 -20.67 4.40
N ASP A 620 -21.49 -21.05 5.36
CA ASP A 620 -22.80 -20.41 5.60
C ASP A 620 -22.67 -18.92 6.01
N GLU A 621 -21.45 -18.47 6.28
CA GLU A 621 -21.09 -17.10 6.66
C GLU A 621 -20.88 -16.15 5.46
N ILE A 622 -20.79 -16.68 4.24
CA ILE A 622 -20.57 -15.89 3.02
C ILE A 622 -21.89 -15.27 2.57
N ASP A 623 -21.93 -13.95 2.37
CA ASP A 623 -23.10 -13.22 1.87
C ASP A 623 -23.64 -13.85 0.58
N ALA A 624 -24.97 -13.95 0.44
CA ALA A 624 -25.63 -14.65 -0.67
C ALA A 624 -25.26 -14.08 -2.05
N ALA A 625 -24.96 -12.78 -2.14
CA ALA A 625 -24.48 -12.14 -3.37
C ALA A 625 -23.03 -12.49 -3.69
N ALA A 626 -22.16 -12.52 -2.66
CA ALA A 626 -20.76 -12.93 -2.81
C ALA A 626 -20.66 -14.43 -3.14
N LEU A 627 -21.50 -15.26 -2.53
CA LEU A 627 -21.60 -16.69 -2.80
C LEU A 627 -22.05 -16.97 -4.24
N LYS A 628 -23.01 -16.20 -4.76
CA LYS A 628 -23.46 -16.33 -6.14
C LYS A 628 -22.37 -15.94 -7.15
N ASP A 629 -21.70 -14.80 -6.94
CA ASP A 629 -20.55 -14.38 -7.77
C ASP A 629 -19.40 -15.39 -7.70
N LEU A 630 -19.22 -16.03 -6.55
CA LEU A 630 -18.22 -17.08 -6.34
C LEU A 630 -18.50 -18.34 -7.16
N LYS A 631 -19.74 -18.82 -7.11
CA LYS A 631 -20.24 -19.96 -7.88
C LYS A 631 -20.15 -19.65 -9.38
N GLU A 632 -20.65 -18.50 -9.83
CA GLU A 632 -20.62 -18.11 -11.24
C GLU A 632 -19.19 -18.05 -11.79
N ARG A 633 -18.21 -17.57 -11.00
CA ARG A 633 -16.79 -17.58 -11.39
C ARG A 633 -16.21 -18.98 -11.41
N PHE A 634 -16.49 -19.80 -10.39
CA PHE A 634 -16.03 -21.20 -10.32
C PHE A 634 -16.49 -22.01 -11.54
N PHE A 635 -17.75 -21.88 -11.94
CA PHE A 635 -18.27 -22.54 -13.14
C PHE A 635 -17.72 -21.96 -14.44
N ARG A 636 -17.56 -20.64 -14.54
CA ARG A 636 -16.99 -20.00 -15.72
C ARG A 636 -15.52 -20.40 -15.95
N GLU A 637 -14.76 -20.59 -14.89
CA GLU A 637 -13.38 -21.08 -14.96
C GLU A 637 -13.32 -22.57 -15.32
N ALA A 638 -14.20 -23.39 -14.75
CA ALA A 638 -14.36 -24.80 -15.13
C ALA A 638 -14.79 -24.96 -16.60
N GLU A 639 -15.69 -24.11 -17.09
CA GLU A 639 -16.13 -24.07 -18.49
C GLU A 639 -14.98 -23.67 -19.44
N SER A 640 -14.23 -22.63 -19.07
CA SER A 640 -13.09 -22.15 -19.87
C SER A 640 -11.99 -23.21 -19.96
N ALA A 641 -11.68 -23.89 -18.85
CA ALA A 641 -10.69 -24.97 -18.82
C ALA A 641 -11.20 -26.28 -19.44
N GLY A 642 -12.52 -26.54 -19.41
CA GLY A 642 -13.12 -27.75 -19.95
C GLY A 642 -13.05 -27.88 -21.48
N ASN A 643 -12.88 -26.75 -22.18
CA ASN A 643 -12.68 -26.73 -23.63
C ASN A 643 -11.24 -27.00 -24.07
N LEU A 644 -10.29 -27.07 -23.12
CA LEU A 644 -8.89 -27.33 -23.43
C LEU A 644 -8.65 -28.83 -23.68
N SER A 645 -8.00 -29.15 -24.80
CA SER A 645 -7.62 -30.52 -25.15
C SER A 645 -6.15 -30.60 -25.51
N HIS A 646 -5.30 -30.76 -24.49
CA HIS A 646 -3.85 -30.87 -24.64
C HIS A 646 -3.29 -32.03 -23.79
N PRO A 647 -2.32 -32.82 -24.28
CA PRO A 647 -1.78 -33.97 -23.55
C PRO A 647 -1.09 -33.61 -22.23
N ASN A 648 -0.71 -32.35 -22.02
CA ASN A 648 -0.11 -31.86 -20.78
C ASN A 648 -1.07 -30.99 -19.93
N ILE A 649 -2.37 -30.99 -20.21
CA ILE A 649 -3.40 -30.32 -19.41
C ILE A 649 -4.36 -31.39 -18.86
N VAL A 650 -4.80 -31.24 -17.61
CA VAL A 650 -5.81 -32.14 -17.02
C VAL A 650 -7.14 -32.00 -17.75
N LYS A 651 -7.77 -33.13 -18.11
CA LYS A 651 -9.07 -33.09 -18.78
C LYS A 651 -10.21 -32.96 -17.77
N ILE A 652 -11.05 -31.94 -17.95
CA ILE A 652 -12.30 -31.79 -17.20
C ILE A 652 -13.42 -32.53 -17.95
N PHE A 653 -14.20 -33.33 -17.23
CA PHE A 653 -15.27 -34.14 -17.82
C PHE A 653 -16.66 -33.59 -17.53
N ASP A 654 -16.86 -32.98 -16.36
CA ASP A 654 -18.16 -32.51 -15.90
C ASP A 654 -17.96 -31.48 -14.78
N ALA A 655 -18.92 -30.57 -14.63
CA ALA A 655 -19.00 -29.65 -13.50
C ALA A 655 -20.47 -29.42 -13.14
N GLY A 656 -20.79 -29.39 -11.84
CA GLY A 656 -22.18 -29.24 -11.41
C GLY A 656 -22.32 -28.83 -9.95
N GLU A 657 -23.57 -28.66 -9.51
CA GLU A 657 -23.95 -28.40 -8.13
C GLU A 657 -24.75 -29.58 -7.57
N ASP A 658 -24.46 -29.99 -6.33
CA ASP A 658 -25.24 -30.99 -5.59
C ASP A 658 -25.17 -30.70 -4.08
N GLN A 659 -26.33 -30.68 -3.40
CA GLN A 659 -26.47 -30.47 -1.94
C GLN A 659 -25.58 -29.35 -1.38
N ASP A 660 -25.71 -28.14 -1.96
CA ASP A 660 -24.94 -26.94 -1.58
C ASP A 660 -23.42 -27.04 -1.76
N MET A 661 -22.94 -27.98 -2.58
CA MET A 661 -21.54 -28.07 -2.99
C MET A 661 -21.41 -27.92 -4.51
N ALA A 662 -20.40 -27.16 -4.95
CA ALA A 662 -20.00 -27.17 -6.35
C ALA A 662 -18.91 -28.24 -6.55
N TYR A 663 -18.95 -28.95 -7.67
CA TYR A 663 -17.99 -30.00 -7.99
C TYR A 663 -17.48 -29.91 -9.43
N ILE A 664 -16.24 -30.36 -9.63
CA ILE A 664 -15.62 -30.55 -10.95
C ILE A 664 -15.09 -31.99 -11.00
N ALA A 665 -15.62 -32.78 -11.94
CA ALA A 665 -15.12 -34.12 -12.23
C ALA A 665 -14.08 -34.04 -13.35
N MET A 666 -12.88 -34.55 -13.07
CA MET A 666 -11.72 -34.48 -13.94
C MET A 666 -11.01 -35.83 -14.04
N GLU A 667 -10.07 -35.91 -14.98
CA GLU A 667 -9.18 -37.05 -15.16
C GLU A 667 -8.47 -37.41 -13.86
N LEU A 668 -8.53 -38.70 -13.48
CA LEU A 668 -7.75 -39.21 -12.36
C LEU A 668 -6.28 -39.30 -12.78
N MET A 669 -5.44 -38.45 -12.18
CA MET A 669 -4.00 -38.44 -12.38
C MET A 669 -3.33 -39.34 -11.34
N GLU A 670 -2.72 -40.43 -11.78
CA GLU A 670 -1.91 -41.30 -10.90
C GLU A 670 -0.45 -40.87 -10.93
N GLY A 671 -0.03 -40.12 -9.91
CA GLY A 671 1.31 -39.53 -9.84
C GLY A 671 1.51 -38.68 -8.59
N GLU A 672 2.60 -37.93 -8.58
CA GLU A 672 2.93 -36.98 -7.51
C GLU A 672 3.10 -35.57 -8.10
N ASP A 673 2.80 -34.53 -7.32
CA ASP A 673 3.07 -33.17 -7.73
C ASP A 673 4.58 -32.84 -7.71
N LEU A 674 5.01 -31.86 -8.52
CA LEU A 674 6.42 -31.46 -8.60
C LEU A 674 6.93 -30.76 -7.34
N LYS A 675 6.08 -30.40 -6.37
CA LYS A 675 6.54 -29.78 -5.11
C LYS A 675 7.42 -30.74 -4.31
N LYS A 676 7.19 -32.05 -4.40
CA LYS A 676 8.09 -33.03 -3.79
C LYS A 676 9.50 -33.02 -4.40
N MET A 677 9.65 -32.47 -5.61
CA MET A 677 10.90 -32.42 -6.37
C MET A 677 11.60 -31.06 -6.30
N THR A 678 11.16 -30.16 -5.40
CA THR A 678 11.81 -28.87 -5.13
C THR A 678 12.69 -28.88 -3.88
N GLU A 679 12.72 -29.96 -3.11
CA GLU A 679 13.63 -30.07 -1.97
C GLU A 679 15.03 -30.45 -2.46
N LYS A 680 16.09 -29.90 -1.85
CA LYS A 680 17.47 -30.16 -2.28
C LYS A 680 17.83 -31.65 -2.33
N SER A 681 17.20 -32.47 -1.48
CA SER A 681 17.38 -33.93 -1.43
C SER A 681 16.65 -34.71 -2.53
N SER A 682 15.72 -34.08 -3.25
CA SER A 682 14.84 -34.73 -4.23
C SER A 682 14.78 -34.02 -5.58
N LEU A 683 15.74 -33.13 -5.87
CA LEU A 683 15.83 -32.45 -7.16
C LEU A 683 15.95 -33.45 -8.31
N LEU A 684 15.19 -33.21 -9.37
CA LEU A 684 15.31 -33.97 -10.61
C LEU A 684 16.65 -33.69 -11.30
N PRO A 685 17.15 -34.63 -12.11
CA PRO A 685 18.23 -34.33 -13.04
C PRO A 685 17.86 -33.11 -13.89
N LEU A 686 18.78 -32.15 -13.98
CA LEU A 686 18.52 -30.86 -14.62
C LEU A 686 17.94 -31.00 -16.05
N PRO A 687 18.44 -31.89 -16.92
CA PRO A 687 17.84 -32.10 -18.25
C PRO A 687 16.37 -32.56 -18.20
N THR A 688 16.02 -33.37 -17.20
CA THR A 688 14.65 -33.85 -17.00
C THR A 688 13.74 -32.73 -16.50
N ALA A 689 14.21 -31.90 -15.56
CA ALA A 689 13.48 -30.73 -15.09
C ALA A 689 13.20 -29.75 -16.23
N LEU A 690 14.20 -29.47 -17.08
CA LEU A 690 14.06 -28.59 -18.25
C LEU A 690 13.02 -29.12 -19.24
N GLU A 691 13.03 -30.42 -19.53
CA GLU A 691 12.05 -31.05 -20.43
C GLU A 691 10.62 -30.99 -19.89
N TYR A 692 10.44 -31.19 -18.58
CA TYR A 692 9.13 -31.06 -17.94
C TYR A 692 8.62 -29.62 -17.97
N VAL A 693 9.47 -28.65 -17.64
CA VAL A 693 9.12 -27.22 -17.72
C VAL A 693 8.82 -26.81 -19.17
N ALA A 694 9.52 -27.36 -20.16
CA ALA A 694 9.23 -27.11 -21.58
C ALA A 694 7.84 -27.62 -21.99
N LYS A 695 7.45 -28.82 -21.54
CA LYS A 695 6.09 -29.37 -21.78
C LYS A 695 5.00 -28.52 -21.11
N VAL A 696 5.29 -27.97 -19.93
CA VAL A 696 4.37 -27.03 -19.26
C VAL A 696 4.28 -25.71 -20.02
N ALA A 697 5.39 -25.19 -20.54
CA ALA A 697 5.40 -23.99 -21.37
C ALA A 697 4.59 -24.15 -22.67
N ASP A 698 4.66 -25.31 -23.33
CA ASP A 698 3.81 -25.62 -24.50
C ASP A 698 2.31 -25.71 -24.13
N ALA A 699 2.01 -26.32 -22.98
CA ALA A 699 0.64 -26.39 -22.47
C ALA A 699 0.05 -25.00 -22.19
N LEU A 700 0.85 -24.11 -21.61
CA LEU A 700 0.47 -22.71 -21.37
C LEU A 700 0.26 -21.96 -22.68
N ASP A 701 1.16 -22.13 -23.67
CA ASP A 701 1.03 -21.50 -24.98
C ASP A 701 -0.28 -21.88 -25.67
N TYR A 702 -0.62 -23.19 -25.66
CA TYR A 702 -1.89 -23.68 -26.18
C TYR A 702 -3.10 -23.07 -25.45
N ALA A 703 -3.07 -22.99 -24.11
CA ALA A 703 -4.15 -22.39 -23.34
C ALA A 703 -4.30 -20.89 -23.63
N HIS A 704 -3.18 -20.17 -23.76
CA HIS A 704 -3.15 -18.73 -24.06
C HIS A 704 -3.73 -18.42 -25.43
N GLU A 705 -3.48 -19.27 -26.44
CA GLU A 705 -4.10 -19.16 -27.77
C GLU A 705 -5.63 -19.31 -27.74
N GLN A 706 -6.16 -20.08 -26.78
CA GLN A 706 -7.60 -20.22 -26.54
C GLN A 706 -8.16 -19.15 -25.60
N GLY A 707 -7.36 -18.15 -25.21
CA GLY A 707 -7.76 -17.06 -24.31
C GLY A 707 -7.89 -17.46 -22.84
N VAL A 708 -7.33 -18.61 -22.45
CA VAL A 708 -7.37 -19.13 -21.08
C VAL A 708 -6.02 -18.91 -20.40
N PHE A 709 -6.01 -18.19 -19.27
CA PHE A 709 -4.80 -17.91 -18.48
C PHE A 709 -4.87 -18.65 -17.15
N HIS A 710 -3.77 -19.28 -16.71
CA HIS A 710 -3.77 -20.15 -15.54
C HIS A 710 -3.74 -19.39 -14.21
N ARG A 711 -2.88 -18.37 -14.10
CA ARG A 711 -2.74 -17.41 -12.99
C ARG A 711 -2.27 -17.95 -11.63
N ASP A 712 -1.97 -19.24 -11.53
CA ASP A 712 -1.49 -19.92 -10.30
C ASP A 712 -0.52 -21.07 -10.64
N ILE A 713 0.45 -20.80 -11.52
CA ILE A 713 1.47 -21.80 -11.86
C ILE A 713 2.46 -21.94 -10.71
N LYS A 714 2.60 -23.16 -10.20
CA LYS A 714 3.53 -23.55 -9.14
C LYS A 714 3.77 -25.07 -9.17
N PRO A 715 4.84 -25.59 -8.54
CA PRO A 715 5.13 -27.02 -8.50
C PRO A 715 3.96 -27.90 -8.01
N ALA A 716 3.17 -27.41 -7.05
CA ALA A 716 2.03 -28.14 -6.49
C ALA A 716 0.86 -28.35 -7.48
N ASN A 717 0.82 -27.58 -8.58
CA ASN A 717 -0.23 -27.66 -9.61
C ASN A 717 0.26 -28.39 -10.88
N ILE A 718 1.48 -28.96 -10.85
CA ILE A 718 2.05 -29.72 -11.96
C ILE A 718 2.27 -31.15 -11.48
N MET A 719 1.55 -32.10 -12.07
CA MET A 719 1.59 -33.52 -11.72
C MET A 719 2.57 -34.27 -12.62
N LEU A 720 3.47 -35.05 -12.02
CA LEU A 720 4.28 -36.07 -12.69
C LEU A 720 3.59 -37.43 -12.55
N LEU A 721 3.08 -37.95 -13.66
CA LEU A 721 2.38 -39.23 -13.71
C LEU A 721 3.37 -40.41 -13.70
N LYS A 722 2.88 -41.59 -13.30
CA LYS A 722 3.67 -42.83 -13.28
C LYS A 722 4.25 -43.22 -14.65
N ASP A 723 3.65 -42.76 -15.74
CA ASP A 723 4.13 -42.99 -17.12
C ASP A 723 5.23 -42.01 -17.55
N GLY A 724 5.64 -41.09 -16.67
CA GLY A 724 6.67 -40.08 -16.93
C GLY A 724 6.16 -38.84 -17.67
N SER A 725 4.86 -38.73 -17.92
CA SER A 725 4.24 -37.52 -18.48
C SER A 725 3.92 -36.49 -17.39
N VAL A 726 3.90 -35.21 -17.79
CA VAL A 726 3.51 -34.11 -16.90
C VAL A 726 2.14 -33.55 -17.28
N ARG A 727 1.32 -33.23 -16.28
CA ARG A 727 0.00 -32.62 -16.45
C ARG A 727 -0.14 -31.36 -15.60
N VAL A 728 -0.58 -30.27 -16.21
CA VAL A 728 -0.95 -29.03 -15.53
C VAL A 728 -2.39 -29.15 -15.04
N ALA A 729 -2.60 -28.93 -13.75
CA ALA A 729 -3.89 -29.00 -13.07
C ALA A 729 -4.27 -27.65 -12.46
N ASP A 730 -5.53 -27.48 -12.06
CA ASP A 730 -6.00 -26.31 -11.32
C ASP A 730 -5.88 -24.96 -12.07
N PHE A 731 -6.31 -24.95 -13.34
CA PHE A 731 -6.48 -23.70 -14.11
C PHE A 731 -7.47 -22.75 -13.40
N GLY A 732 -6.95 -21.67 -12.83
CA GLY A 732 -7.72 -20.48 -12.46
C GLY A 732 -8.67 -20.56 -11.27
N ILE A 733 -9.09 -21.75 -10.80
CA ILE A 733 -10.11 -21.96 -9.74
C ILE A 733 -9.81 -21.21 -8.41
N ALA A 734 -8.58 -20.70 -8.26
CA ALA A 734 -8.04 -20.16 -7.02
C ALA A 734 -7.98 -18.62 -6.93
N ARG A 735 -8.94 -17.86 -7.48
CA ARG A 735 -9.11 -16.44 -7.09
C ARG A 735 -10.51 -16.07 -6.60
N ILE A 736 -10.92 -16.83 -5.60
CA ILE A 736 -12.08 -16.57 -4.75
C ILE A 736 -11.89 -15.38 -3.79
N GLN A 737 -10.67 -14.89 -3.56
CA GLN A 737 -10.43 -13.77 -2.62
C GLN A 737 -9.57 -12.64 -3.20
N GLY A 738 -9.77 -12.34 -4.48
CA GLY A 738 -8.91 -11.41 -5.21
C GLY A 738 -9.23 -9.93 -5.17
N SER A 739 -10.37 -9.49 -4.61
CA SER A 739 -10.79 -8.08 -4.74
C SER A 739 -11.18 -7.40 -3.43
N SER A 740 -11.02 -8.07 -2.29
CA SER A 740 -11.18 -7.45 -0.98
C SER A 740 -9.83 -7.49 -0.25
N LYS A 741 -9.23 -6.32 -0.05
CA LYS A 741 -8.15 -6.15 0.93
C LYS A 741 -8.73 -6.53 2.30
N THR A 742 -8.55 -7.77 2.74
CA THR A 742 -8.95 -8.16 4.10
C THR A 742 -7.97 -7.56 5.10
N ALA A 743 -8.52 -6.86 6.09
CA ALA A 743 -7.80 -6.12 7.13
C ALA A 743 -7.07 -7.00 8.16
N THR A 744 -6.82 -8.28 7.86
CA THR A 744 -6.23 -9.28 8.76
C THR A 744 -4.93 -9.89 8.25
N GLY A 745 -4.38 -9.43 7.12
CA GLY A 745 -3.00 -9.76 6.71
C GLY A 745 -2.73 -11.23 6.37
N THR A 746 -3.76 -12.09 6.30
CA THR A 746 -3.59 -13.49 5.90
C THR A 746 -3.93 -13.62 4.42
N VAL A 747 -2.91 -13.51 3.56
CA VAL A 747 -3.03 -13.90 2.15
C VAL A 747 -3.19 -15.41 2.12
N MET A 748 -4.38 -15.89 1.76
CA MET A 748 -4.64 -17.31 1.56
C MET A 748 -4.02 -17.74 0.22
N GLY A 749 -2.74 -18.12 0.26
CA GLY A 749 -1.94 -18.56 -0.89
C GLY A 749 -0.44 -18.47 -0.60
N THR A 750 0.41 -19.11 -1.42
CA THR A 750 1.86 -18.90 -1.38
C THR A 750 2.22 -17.82 -2.40
N PRO A 751 2.34 -16.53 -1.99
CA PRO A 751 2.55 -15.41 -2.93
C PRO A 751 3.87 -15.48 -3.70
N SER A 752 4.78 -16.40 -3.33
CA SER A 752 6.12 -16.54 -3.92
C SER A 752 6.16 -16.75 -5.43
N TYR A 753 5.08 -17.20 -6.07
CA TYR A 753 5.02 -17.45 -7.53
C TYR A 753 4.22 -16.39 -8.30
N MET A 754 3.65 -15.40 -7.62
CA MET A 754 2.87 -14.35 -8.27
C MET A 754 3.77 -13.46 -9.13
N SER A 755 3.25 -12.96 -10.24
CA SER A 755 3.96 -11.97 -11.06
C SER A 755 3.84 -10.54 -10.50
N PRO A 756 4.77 -9.62 -10.85
CA PRO A 756 4.71 -8.22 -10.45
C PRO A 756 3.35 -7.55 -10.75
N GLU A 757 2.80 -7.83 -11.93
CA GLU A 757 1.50 -7.31 -12.35
C GLU A 757 0.32 -7.90 -11.59
N GLN A 758 0.40 -9.16 -11.12
CA GLN A 758 -0.60 -9.74 -10.22
C GLN A 758 -0.58 -9.06 -8.84
N ILE A 759 0.62 -8.75 -8.30
CA ILE A 759 0.77 -8.05 -7.03
C ILE A 759 0.28 -6.60 -7.13
N ALA A 760 0.58 -5.93 -8.23
CA ALA A 760 0.16 -4.55 -8.49
C ALA A 760 -1.32 -4.41 -8.88
N GLY A 761 -2.06 -5.52 -9.03
CA GLY A 761 -3.47 -5.50 -9.45
C GLY A 761 -3.68 -4.99 -10.89
N ARG A 762 -2.66 -5.06 -11.74
CA ARG A 762 -2.72 -4.65 -13.15
C ARG A 762 -3.34 -5.76 -14.01
N LYS A 763 -3.58 -5.48 -15.30
CA LYS A 763 -4.13 -6.47 -16.24
C LYS A 763 -3.16 -7.67 -16.37
N VAL A 764 -3.67 -8.88 -16.10
CA VAL A 764 -2.93 -10.14 -16.14
C VAL A 764 -3.20 -10.84 -17.47
N ASP A 765 -2.14 -11.22 -18.19
CA ASP A 765 -2.19 -11.99 -19.43
C ASP A 765 -1.24 -13.20 -19.36
N GLY A 766 -1.06 -13.93 -20.46
CA GLY A 766 -0.24 -15.15 -20.49
C GLY A 766 1.22 -14.98 -20.03
N ARG A 767 1.77 -13.76 -20.12
CA ARG A 767 3.15 -13.46 -19.69
C ARG A 767 3.31 -13.50 -18.17
N SER A 768 2.21 -13.43 -17.43
CA SER A 768 2.19 -13.67 -15.99
C SER A 768 2.44 -15.15 -15.67
N ASP A 769 1.83 -16.07 -16.42
CA ASP A 769 2.04 -17.52 -16.24
C ASP A 769 3.49 -17.91 -16.55
N LEU A 770 4.12 -17.26 -17.54
CA LEU A 770 5.52 -17.49 -17.89
C LEU A 770 6.48 -17.00 -16.80
N PHE A 771 6.16 -15.91 -16.11
CA PHE A 771 6.92 -15.46 -14.94
C PHE A 771 6.81 -16.49 -13.80
N SER A 772 5.60 -16.95 -13.48
CA SER A 772 5.37 -17.99 -12.47
C SER A 772 6.06 -19.31 -12.81
N LEU A 773 6.11 -19.67 -14.10
CA LEU A 773 6.89 -20.81 -14.60
C LEU A 773 8.40 -20.58 -14.46
N GLY A 774 8.89 -19.35 -14.65
CA GLY A 774 10.27 -18.95 -14.37
C GLY A 774 10.65 -19.13 -12.89
N VAL A 775 9.76 -18.77 -11.97
CA VAL A 775 9.95 -19.02 -10.52
C VAL A 775 10.00 -20.52 -10.23
N THR A 776 9.10 -21.29 -10.85
CA THR A 776 9.06 -22.75 -10.74
C THR A 776 10.35 -23.40 -11.27
N LEU A 777 10.87 -22.92 -12.40
CA LEU A 777 12.13 -23.39 -12.97
C LEU A 777 13.32 -23.07 -12.06
N TYR A 778 13.39 -21.86 -11.52
CA TYR A 778 14.44 -21.47 -10.57
C TYR A 778 14.46 -22.44 -9.37
N GLU A 779 13.28 -22.73 -8.81
CA GLU A 779 13.14 -23.60 -7.64
C GLU A 779 13.47 -25.06 -7.97
N LEU A 780 13.02 -25.59 -9.12
CA LEU A 780 13.38 -26.95 -9.56
C LEU A 780 14.87 -27.09 -9.93
N ALA A 781 15.54 -26.00 -10.31
CA ALA A 781 16.96 -26.02 -10.63
C ALA A 781 17.87 -25.94 -9.40
N THR A 782 17.44 -25.20 -8.36
CA THR A 782 18.28 -24.82 -7.21
C THR A 782 17.83 -25.39 -5.86
N GLY A 783 16.57 -25.83 -5.77
CA GLY A 783 15.90 -26.22 -4.53
C GLY A 783 15.53 -25.06 -3.60
N GLU A 784 15.59 -23.83 -4.09
CA GLU A 784 15.23 -22.62 -3.35
C GLU A 784 14.40 -21.67 -4.21
N LYS A 785 13.52 -20.88 -3.59
CA LYS A 785 12.77 -19.84 -4.30
C LYS A 785 13.66 -18.60 -4.55
N PRO A 786 13.48 -17.89 -5.68
CA PRO A 786 14.22 -16.66 -5.97
C PRO A 786 13.90 -15.54 -4.98
N PHE A 787 12.63 -15.45 -4.55
CA PHE A 787 12.16 -14.46 -3.57
C PHE A 787 11.67 -15.20 -2.32
N LYS A 788 12.39 -15.00 -1.21
CA LYS A 788 12.11 -15.70 0.06
C LYS A 788 11.30 -14.85 1.04
N GLY A 789 11.36 -13.52 0.91
CA GLY A 789 10.80 -12.60 1.89
C GLY A 789 11.53 -12.66 3.25
N GLY A 790 11.21 -11.71 4.12
CA GLY A 790 11.52 -11.79 5.56
C GLY A 790 10.31 -12.30 6.35
N ASP A 791 10.26 -12.02 7.64
CA ASP A 791 9.15 -12.45 8.53
C ASP A 791 7.79 -11.85 8.14
N ALA A 792 7.78 -10.74 7.40
CA ALA A 792 6.58 -10.06 6.93
C ALA A 792 6.26 -10.38 5.45
N ILE A 793 5.00 -10.71 5.18
CA ILE A 793 4.50 -10.97 3.81
C ILE A 793 4.67 -9.78 2.87
N GLY A 794 4.62 -8.55 3.38
CA GLY A 794 4.83 -7.33 2.61
C GLY A 794 6.23 -7.27 1.98
N THR A 795 7.26 -7.79 2.67
CA THR A 795 8.63 -7.84 2.16
C THR A 795 8.74 -8.77 0.95
N LEU A 796 8.07 -9.94 1.00
CA LEU A 796 8.03 -10.86 -0.13
C LEU A 796 7.33 -10.23 -1.34
N LEU A 797 6.20 -9.54 -1.13
CA LEU A 797 5.47 -8.87 -2.21
C LEU A 797 6.30 -7.73 -2.83
N PHE A 798 7.04 -6.99 -2.00
CA PHE A 798 7.96 -5.95 -2.47
C PHE A 798 9.10 -6.53 -3.31
N GLN A 799 9.76 -7.61 -2.84
CA GLN A 799 10.84 -8.29 -3.58
C GLN A 799 10.37 -8.78 -4.95
N ILE A 800 9.19 -9.40 -5.01
CA ILE A 800 8.62 -9.85 -6.28
C ILE A 800 8.34 -8.66 -7.20
N ALA A 801 7.82 -7.55 -6.68
CA ALA A 801 7.49 -6.38 -7.49
C ALA A 801 8.73 -5.60 -7.99
N ASN A 802 9.76 -5.45 -7.15
CA ASN A 802 10.82 -4.45 -7.37
C ASN A 802 12.25 -5.03 -7.45
N ASP A 803 12.55 -6.10 -6.72
CA ASP A 803 13.95 -6.57 -6.61
C ASP A 803 14.27 -7.59 -7.70
N SER A 804 15.44 -7.46 -8.35
CA SER A 804 15.96 -8.49 -9.25
C SER A 804 16.13 -9.83 -8.53
N HIS A 805 15.86 -10.95 -9.21
CA HIS A 805 16.10 -12.26 -8.60
C HIS A 805 17.62 -12.47 -8.39
N PRO A 806 18.04 -13.24 -7.36
CA PRO A 806 19.44 -13.63 -7.20
C PRO A 806 19.95 -14.46 -8.40
N ASP A 807 21.25 -14.41 -8.68
CA ASP A 807 21.86 -15.32 -9.67
C ASP A 807 21.67 -16.78 -9.20
N PRO A 808 21.02 -17.67 -9.98
CA PRO A 808 20.85 -19.09 -9.63
C PRO A 808 22.17 -19.79 -9.28
N ARG A 809 23.30 -19.36 -9.85
CA ARG A 809 24.63 -19.92 -9.59
C ARG A 809 25.18 -19.62 -8.20
N SER A 810 24.60 -18.65 -7.50
CA SER A 810 24.91 -18.40 -6.08
C SER A 810 24.41 -19.53 -5.17
N VAL A 811 23.35 -20.24 -5.59
CA VAL A 811 22.78 -21.39 -4.88
C VAL A 811 23.32 -22.71 -5.45
N ARG A 812 23.48 -22.78 -6.77
CA ARG A 812 23.95 -23.98 -7.48
C ARG A 812 24.96 -23.62 -8.57
N ALA A 813 26.25 -23.67 -8.23
CA ALA A 813 27.35 -23.19 -9.07
C ALA A 813 27.54 -23.95 -10.41
N ASP A 814 27.07 -25.20 -10.50
CA ASP A 814 27.17 -26.04 -11.71
C ASP A 814 26.09 -25.77 -12.77
N LEU A 815 25.21 -24.77 -12.55
CA LEU A 815 24.16 -24.44 -13.52
C LEU A 815 24.74 -23.86 -14.82
N PRO A 816 24.40 -24.43 -16.00
CA PRO A 816 24.85 -23.90 -17.28
C PRO A 816 24.29 -22.51 -17.57
N GLU A 817 25.07 -21.69 -18.25
CA GLU A 817 24.70 -20.33 -18.63
C GLU A 817 23.40 -20.29 -19.48
N ALA A 818 23.18 -21.30 -20.32
CA ALA A 818 21.95 -21.40 -21.10
C ALA A 818 20.68 -21.49 -20.24
N VAL A 819 20.75 -22.16 -19.08
CA VAL A 819 19.64 -22.26 -18.14
C VAL A 819 19.43 -20.95 -17.40
N VAL A 820 20.53 -20.30 -16.98
CA VAL A 820 20.48 -18.97 -16.34
C VAL A 820 19.81 -17.95 -17.25
N ARG A 821 20.18 -17.89 -18.54
CA ARG A 821 19.55 -16.97 -19.50
C ARG A 821 18.04 -17.18 -19.65
N VAL A 822 17.56 -18.43 -19.58
CA VAL A 822 16.12 -18.71 -19.62
C VAL A 822 15.42 -18.19 -18.37
N ILE A 823 16.02 -18.41 -17.20
CA ILE A 823 15.51 -17.91 -15.91
C ILE A 823 15.47 -16.37 -15.91
N ASP A 824 16.57 -15.71 -16.28
CA ASP A 824 16.68 -14.25 -16.31
C ASP A 824 15.60 -13.61 -17.20
N LYS A 825 15.41 -14.17 -18.39
CA LYS A 825 14.39 -13.69 -19.33
C LYS A 825 12.97 -13.96 -18.84
N ALA A 826 12.69 -15.09 -18.20
CA ALA A 826 11.37 -15.39 -17.64
C ALA A 826 11.03 -14.49 -16.43
N LEU A 827 12.03 -14.13 -15.63
CA LEU A 827 11.88 -13.35 -14.39
C LEU A 827 12.11 -11.84 -14.54
N ALA A 828 12.25 -11.33 -15.77
CA ALA A 828 12.31 -9.90 -16.02
C ALA A 828 11.08 -9.18 -15.46
N LYS A 829 11.25 -8.02 -14.82
CA LYS A 829 10.12 -7.34 -14.15
C LYS A 829 9.15 -6.74 -15.15
N LYS A 830 9.66 -6.15 -16.24
CA LYS A 830 8.86 -5.62 -17.33
C LYS A 830 8.32 -6.75 -18.21
N THR A 831 7.02 -6.71 -18.50
CA THR A 831 6.32 -7.76 -19.26
C THR A 831 6.81 -7.91 -20.70
N GLU A 832 7.27 -6.82 -21.30
CA GLU A 832 7.80 -6.71 -22.67
C GLU A 832 9.22 -7.27 -22.81
N GLU A 833 9.96 -7.38 -21.69
CA GLU A 833 11.30 -7.96 -21.65
C GLU A 833 11.27 -9.49 -21.45
N ARG A 834 10.09 -10.05 -21.12
CA ARG A 834 9.88 -11.50 -20.94
C ARG A 834 9.68 -12.24 -22.26
N TYR A 835 9.61 -13.57 -22.19
CA TYR A 835 9.03 -14.37 -23.26
C TYR A 835 7.60 -13.90 -23.55
N GLN A 836 7.29 -13.69 -24.83
CA GLN A 836 5.95 -13.25 -25.23
C GLN A 836 5.01 -14.44 -25.44
N ARG A 837 5.59 -15.63 -25.66
CA ARG A 837 4.88 -16.89 -25.90
C ARG A 837 5.50 -18.06 -25.15
N GLY A 838 4.67 -19.01 -24.72
CA GLY A 838 5.15 -20.22 -24.04
C GLY A 838 5.98 -21.10 -24.96
N GLY A 839 5.64 -21.17 -26.25
CA GLY A 839 6.39 -21.94 -27.24
C GLY A 839 7.82 -21.40 -27.48
N GLU A 840 8.06 -20.11 -27.25
CA GLU A 840 9.42 -19.53 -27.28
C GLU A 840 10.24 -20.03 -26.09
N MET A 841 9.66 -19.98 -24.89
CA MET A 841 10.31 -20.47 -23.67
C MET A 841 10.58 -21.98 -23.74
N ALA A 842 9.63 -22.77 -24.26
CA ALA A 842 9.77 -24.21 -24.43
C ALA A 842 10.92 -24.58 -25.39
N ARG A 843 11.10 -23.81 -26.48
CA ARG A 843 12.19 -23.98 -27.44
C ARG A 843 13.56 -23.75 -26.77
N ASP A 844 13.69 -22.65 -26.03
CA ASP A 844 14.95 -22.30 -25.37
C ASP A 844 15.29 -23.29 -24.24
N LEU A 845 14.29 -23.80 -23.52
CA LEU A 845 14.45 -24.86 -22.51
C LEU A 845 14.95 -26.18 -23.12
N ARG A 846 14.38 -26.61 -24.26
CA ARG A 846 14.83 -27.82 -24.97
C ARG A 846 16.24 -27.67 -25.53
N ALA A 847 16.58 -26.49 -26.04
CA ALA A 847 17.94 -26.19 -26.49
C ALA A 847 18.94 -26.28 -25.33
N ALA A 848 18.59 -25.75 -24.15
CA ALA A 848 19.40 -25.86 -22.95
C ALA A 848 19.53 -27.32 -22.46
N ALA A 849 18.47 -28.11 -22.53
CA ALA A 849 18.49 -29.53 -22.18
C ALA A 849 19.35 -30.37 -23.16
N GLY A 850 19.27 -30.08 -24.46
CA GLY A 850 20.07 -30.75 -25.50
C GLY A 850 21.57 -30.48 -25.35
N ALA A 851 21.96 -29.25 -25.03
CA ALA A 851 23.36 -28.88 -24.80
C ALA A 851 23.99 -29.63 -23.60
N LEU A 852 23.18 -29.98 -22.58
CA LEU A 852 23.60 -30.79 -21.44
C LEU A 852 23.82 -32.27 -21.79
N GLY A 853 23.05 -32.81 -22.74
CA GLY A 853 23.16 -34.21 -23.19
C GLY A 853 24.39 -34.50 -24.05
N THR A 854 24.99 -33.48 -24.67
CA THR A 854 26.19 -33.61 -25.53
C THR A 854 27.53 -33.47 -24.80
N ALA A 855 27.52 -33.08 -23.52
CA ALA A 855 28.72 -32.96 -22.69
C ALA A 855 28.96 -34.26 -21.89
N ALA A 856 29.76 -35.18 -22.44
CA ALA A 856 30.30 -36.32 -21.69
C ALA A 856 31.26 -35.83 -20.57
N PRO A 857 31.40 -36.57 -19.44
CA PRO A 857 32.13 -36.08 -18.26
C PRO A 857 33.64 -35.99 -18.53
N ALA A 858 34.21 -34.81 -18.31
CA ALA A 858 35.66 -34.66 -18.14
C ALA A 858 36.08 -35.36 -16.83
N GLY A 859 37.07 -36.25 -16.92
CA GLY A 859 37.54 -37.10 -15.81
C GLY A 859 38.09 -36.32 -14.61
N PRO A 860 38.27 -37.00 -13.46
CA PRO A 860 38.64 -36.34 -12.21
C PRO A 860 40.10 -35.86 -12.25
N GLY A 861 40.27 -34.54 -12.29
CA GLY A 861 41.55 -33.86 -12.09
C GLY A 861 41.91 -33.77 -10.60
N SER A 862 43.11 -34.24 -10.30
CA SER A 862 43.82 -34.28 -9.00
C SER A 862 43.71 -33.03 -8.12
N ALA A 863 43.51 -33.25 -6.82
CA ALA A 863 43.69 -32.25 -5.75
C ALA A 863 45.18 -31.95 -5.48
N PRO A 864 45.57 -30.70 -5.19
CA PRO A 864 46.81 -30.40 -4.48
C PRO A 864 46.58 -30.47 -2.96
N GLN A 865 47.64 -30.87 -2.25
CA GLN A 865 47.72 -31.20 -0.82
C GLN A 865 47.33 -30.06 0.13
#